data_AF-A0A7V2P7X1-F1
#
_entry.id   AF-A0A7V2P7X1-F1
#
_cell.length_a   1.000
_cell.length_b   1.000
_cell.length_c   1.000
_cell.angle_alpha   90.00
_cell.angle_beta   90.00
_cell.angle_gamma   90.00
#
_symmetry.space_group_name_H-M   'P 1'
#
loop_
_entity.id
_entity.type
_entity.pdbx_description
1 polymer ?
#
loop_
_entity_poly.entity_id
_entity_poly.type
_entity_poly.pdbx_seq_one_letter_code
_entity_poly.pdbx_strand_id
1 'polypeptide(L)'
;MNPVSDLGAIGYLLFWGLTALAAGIFLYRGGQLLRYISLGRGNGGATPGIRKGLAALFNIIVQECQWKNLTHRDRAGVGHAFMFWGFILFVIYYFLFIVIASGFGISDTMEHNGFYVVYAWVTDIIAPFIVIGAVWGILRRYIGKPKRLEGQLTWEALIILITVLIHPITHVGKIATQIAAGHPPAGLGLATPPLSTAVANLYDGAASLEAWYAAWFWSHWVFVLLVLAIIGYTRYLHVIAAIINDLIRSAPPKGMVGLIDLKNQATFGVSRVDNFTQRDLLDIQACVVCGYCQENCPANLTDKPLNPRLIVRDVRANLLANAPALLKKQEPSLALIGGEREGSISEDAIWACTTCGACMEVCPVYIEHVPKIVEMRRDLVQMKAKFPEELLNLFENSEQRSNPWGIAPSDRAKWAASIDAQPFEAGKTEYLFYVGCAGAFDSRERHVSLAIARILDAAGVSWGILGRDEKCCGDSLRRLGNEFVYDRMARENIAQFQERGVTKIITECPHCYSTLKNDYRQYGVELDVVHHTEFINQLIKEGRLKLNGKNNDLGNVVFHDSCYLGRHNEIYQAPREAVAAVTGEAPTEMERHHNKAFCCGAGGGRMWMEENLGKRINIARVEEALEEAPKTICVSCPYCMVMFEDGLKDKDADDRVQVLDLAEIVAGALE
;
A
#
# COMPACT_ATOMS: atom_id res chain seq x y z
N MET A 1 43.38 -14.86 21.98
CA MET A 1 43.84 -14.44 20.64
C MET A 1 42.92 -13.33 20.17
N ASN A 2 43.44 -12.15 19.84
CA ASN A 2 42.64 -11.07 19.27
C ASN A 2 43.42 -10.50 18.08
N PRO A 3 42.99 -10.76 16.82
CA PRO A 3 43.75 -10.41 15.63
C PRO A 3 44.04 -8.91 15.49
N VAL A 4 43.31 -8.06 16.20
CA VAL A 4 43.56 -6.62 16.29
C VAL A 4 44.76 -6.35 17.20
N SER A 5 44.77 -6.89 18.42
CA SER A 5 45.87 -6.68 19.37
C SER A 5 47.14 -7.44 18.98
N ASP A 6 47.00 -8.57 18.29
CA ASP A 6 48.13 -9.42 17.87
C ASP A 6 49.04 -8.68 16.86
N LEU A 7 48.50 -7.70 16.14
CA LEU A 7 49.25 -6.79 15.25
C LEU A 7 49.74 -5.50 15.96
N GLY A 8 49.59 -5.41 17.28
CA GLY A 8 49.96 -4.24 18.07
C GLY A 8 49.25 -2.96 17.62
N ALA A 9 49.95 -1.82 17.65
CA ALA A 9 49.39 -0.53 17.27
C ALA A 9 48.88 -0.50 15.82
N ILE A 10 49.52 -1.25 14.90
CA ILE A 10 49.12 -1.32 13.50
C ILE A 10 47.74 -1.96 13.36
N GLY A 11 47.44 -3.01 14.13
CA GLY A 11 46.13 -3.66 14.10
C GLY A 11 45.00 -2.73 14.51
N TYR A 12 45.17 -1.97 15.60
CA TYR A 12 44.18 -0.98 16.04
C TYR A 12 44.02 0.17 15.04
N LEU A 13 45.12 0.66 14.44
CA LEU A 13 45.06 1.68 13.39
C LEU A 13 44.30 1.19 12.15
N LEU A 14 44.55 -0.06 11.72
CA LEU A 14 43.82 -0.67 10.61
C LEU A 14 42.33 -0.86 10.95
N PHE A 15 42.04 -1.43 12.12
CA PHE A 15 40.67 -1.70 12.55
C PHE A 15 39.85 -0.40 12.63
N TRP A 16 40.29 0.58 13.43
CA TRP A 16 39.56 1.83 13.61
C TRP A 16 39.64 2.75 12.38
N GLY A 17 40.74 2.73 11.63
CA GLY A 17 40.87 3.48 10.39
C GLY A 17 39.87 3.03 9.32
N LEU A 18 39.75 1.72 9.10
CA LEU A 18 38.75 1.16 8.17
C LEU A 18 37.32 1.39 8.68
N THR A 19 37.10 1.29 9.99
CA THR A 19 35.79 1.57 10.62
C THR A 19 35.38 3.02 10.38
N ALA A 20 36.26 3.97 10.65
CA ALA A 20 36.01 5.39 10.48
C ALA A 20 35.76 5.73 9.01
N LEU A 21 36.49 5.11 8.08
CA LEU A 21 36.26 5.26 6.64
C LEU A 21 34.87 4.77 6.24
N ALA A 22 34.49 3.54 6.60
CA ALA A 22 33.20 2.97 6.24
C ALA A 22 32.03 3.73 6.89
N ALA A 23 32.14 4.08 8.17
CA ALA A 23 31.17 4.91 8.88
C ALA A 23 31.08 6.31 8.25
N GLY A 24 32.21 6.91 7.86
CA GLY A 24 32.26 8.20 7.17
C GLY A 24 31.52 8.17 5.83
N ILE A 25 31.72 7.11 5.02
CA ILE A 25 31.01 6.91 3.75
C ILE A 25 29.50 6.78 4.00
N PHE A 26 29.10 5.95 4.97
CA PHE A 26 27.70 5.75 5.35
C PHE A 26 27.03 7.04 5.82
N LEU A 27 27.66 7.77 6.75
CA LEU A 27 27.14 9.02 7.31
C LEU A 27 27.08 10.12 6.26
N TYR A 28 28.10 10.24 5.39
CA TYR A 28 28.09 11.17 4.27
C TYR A 28 26.91 10.92 3.33
N ARG A 29 26.70 9.65 2.95
CA ARG A 29 25.58 9.27 2.09
C ARG A 29 24.23 9.47 2.78
N GLY A 30 24.12 9.13 4.06
CA GLY A 30 22.92 9.40 4.86
C GLY A 30 22.58 10.88 4.88
N GLY A 31 23.56 11.74 5.15
CA GLY A 31 23.40 13.20 5.10
C GLY A 31 23.00 13.70 3.71
N GLN A 32 23.57 13.14 2.64
CA GLN A 32 23.18 13.46 1.26
C GLN A 32 21.72 13.09 0.98
N LEU A 33 21.27 11.90 1.37
CA LEU A 33 19.89 11.46 1.18
C LEU A 33 18.90 12.31 1.98
N LEU A 34 19.24 12.67 3.22
CA LEU A 34 18.43 13.59 4.02
C LEU A 34 18.30 14.96 3.36
N ARG A 35 19.39 15.49 2.77
CA ARG A 35 19.35 16.73 1.99
C ARG A 35 18.47 16.59 0.75
N TYR A 36 18.49 15.44 0.08
CA TYR A 36 17.62 15.21 -1.09
C TYR A 36 16.15 15.13 -0.68
N ILE A 37 15.84 14.44 0.43
CA ILE A 37 14.48 14.39 0.98
C ILE A 37 14.03 15.80 1.39
N SER A 38 14.91 16.63 1.95
CA SER A 38 14.57 18.01 2.35
C SER A 38 14.25 18.95 1.20
N LEU A 39 14.53 18.57 -0.06
CA LEU A 39 14.07 19.32 -1.24
C LEU A 39 12.55 19.27 -1.40
N GLY A 40 11.91 18.22 -0.88
CA GLY A 40 10.46 18.10 -0.90
C GLY A 40 9.80 19.21 -0.10
N ARG A 41 8.57 19.56 -0.49
CA ARG A 41 7.73 20.52 0.23
C ARG A 41 7.52 20.05 1.67
N GLY A 42 7.56 20.98 2.61
CA GLY A 42 7.42 20.68 4.04
C GLY A 42 6.12 19.91 4.30
N ASN A 43 6.21 18.85 5.10
CA ASN A 43 5.02 18.14 5.54
C ASN A 43 4.47 18.86 6.78
N GLY A 44 3.15 19.08 6.83
CA GLY A 44 2.44 19.23 8.11
C GLY A 44 2.34 17.91 8.89
N GLY A 45 3.36 17.04 8.80
CA GLY A 45 3.33 15.70 9.35
C GLY A 45 3.35 15.76 10.88
N ALA A 46 2.20 15.44 11.50
CA ALA A 46 2.13 15.26 12.93
C ALA A 46 3.12 14.17 13.37
N THR A 47 3.91 14.44 14.40
CA THR A 47 4.72 13.42 15.07
C THR A 47 3.81 12.25 15.46
N PRO A 48 4.17 11.00 15.12
CA PRO A 48 3.33 9.85 15.44
C PRO A 48 3.13 9.77 16.96
N GLY A 49 1.88 9.75 17.39
CA GLY A 49 1.55 9.53 18.81
C GLY A 49 2.06 8.16 19.28
N ILE A 50 2.30 8.02 20.58
CA ILE A 50 2.89 6.82 21.21
C ILE A 50 2.23 5.51 20.74
N ARG A 51 0.89 5.49 20.63
CA ARG A 51 0.14 4.32 20.17
C ARG A 51 0.52 3.86 18.76
N LYS A 52 0.76 4.81 17.84
CA LYS A 52 1.20 4.48 16.47
C LYS A 52 2.62 3.92 16.47
N GLY A 53 3.51 4.50 17.28
CA GLY A 53 4.87 3.99 17.45
C GLY A 53 4.88 2.55 17.95
N LEU A 54 4.04 2.22 18.95
CA LEU A 54 3.91 0.86 19.46
C LEU A 54 3.36 -0.13 18.42
N ALA A 55 2.35 0.28 17.63
CA ALA A 55 1.82 -0.56 16.56
C ALA A 55 2.86 -0.85 15.47
N ALA A 56 3.59 0.18 15.01
CA ALA A 56 4.66 -0.01 14.04
C ALA A 56 5.79 -0.91 14.60
N LEU A 57 6.17 -0.74 15.86
CA LEU A 57 7.14 -1.61 16.52
C LEU A 57 6.65 -3.07 16.56
N PHE A 58 5.38 -3.29 16.91
CA PHE A 58 4.77 -4.61 16.89
C PHE A 58 4.85 -5.22 15.48
N ASN A 59 4.45 -4.48 14.45
CA ASN A 59 4.48 -4.92 13.05
C ASN A 59 5.89 -5.33 12.60
N ILE A 60 6.91 -4.59 13.02
CA ILE A 60 8.32 -4.91 12.75
C ILE A 60 8.75 -6.19 13.48
N ILE A 61 8.41 -6.33 14.77
CA ILE A 61 8.76 -7.50 15.58
C ILE A 61 8.08 -8.77 15.06
N VAL A 62 6.81 -8.70 14.67
CA VAL A 62 6.12 -9.86 14.11
C VAL A 62 6.42 -10.08 12.63
N GLN A 63 7.18 -9.18 12.00
CA GLN A 63 7.46 -9.19 10.56
C GLN A 63 6.19 -9.25 9.70
N GLU A 64 5.14 -8.48 10.08
CA GLU A 64 3.86 -8.45 9.35
C GLU A 64 4.09 -8.19 7.85
N CYS A 65 5.05 -7.31 7.52
CA CYS A 65 5.46 -7.01 6.16
C CYS A 65 5.86 -8.25 5.33
N GLN A 66 6.39 -9.30 5.95
CA GLN A 66 6.79 -10.54 5.27
C GLN A 66 5.62 -11.51 5.09
N TRP A 67 4.72 -11.57 6.06
CA TRP A 67 3.62 -12.51 6.08
C TRP A 67 2.42 -12.05 5.26
N LYS A 68 2.27 -10.72 5.09
CA LYS A 68 1.15 -10.09 4.38
C LYS A 68 0.84 -10.66 3.00
N ASN A 69 1.88 -11.03 2.25
CA ASN A 69 1.77 -11.54 0.88
C ASN A 69 2.21 -13.00 0.74
N LEU A 70 2.26 -13.75 1.85
CA LEU A 70 2.63 -15.15 1.81
C LEU A 70 1.53 -15.95 1.10
N THR A 71 1.91 -16.67 0.03
CA THR A 71 0.99 -17.56 -0.69
C THR A 71 1.64 -18.91 -0.92
N HIS A 72 0.84 -19.92 -1.30
CA HIS A 72 1.38 -21.23 -1.71
C HIS A 72 2.32 -21.11 -2.94
N ARG A 73 2.06 -20.15 -3.84
CA ARG A 73 2.86 -19.91 -5.05
C ARG A 73 4.11 -19.07 -4.78
N ASP A 74 4.08 -18.18 -3.78
CA ASP A 74 5.22 -17.32 -3.43
C ASP A 74 5.53 -17.34 -1.92
N ARG A 75 6.58 -18.06 -1.56
CA ARG A 75 7.07 -18.19 -0.17
C ARG A 75 8.19 -17.21 0.19
N ALA A 76 8.43 -16.17 -0.63
CA ALA A 76 9.57 -15.28 -0.46
C ALA A 76 9.69 -14.65 0.94
N GLY A 77 8.53 -14.42 1.59
CA GLY A 77 8.47 -13.89 2.96
C GLY A 77 9.19 -14.75 3.99
N VAL A 78 9.13 -16.10 3.89
CA VAL A 78 9.76 -17.02 4.84
C VAL A 78 11.28 -16.88 4.83
N GLY A 79 11.89 -16.98 3.64
CA GLY A 79 13.34 -16.81 3.49
C GLY A 79 13.80 -15.40 3.89
N HIS A 80 12.99 -14.38 3.58
CA HIS A 80 13.32 -13.01 3.96
C HIS A 80 13.24 -12.78 5.47
N ALA A 81 12.29 -13.40 6.18
CA ALA A 81 12.21 -13.32 7.63
C ALA A 81 13.44 -13.92 8.32
N PHE A 82 13.93 -15.08 7.85
CA PHE A 82 15.18 -15.66 8.36
C PHE A 82 16.39 -14.77 8.09
N MET A 83 16.50 -14.21 6.88
CA MET A 83 17.58 -13.28 6.55
C MET A 83 17.52 -12.00 7.39
N PHE A 84 16.33 -11.44 7.63
CA PHE A 84 16.16 -10.23 8.42
C PHE A 84 16.53 -10.45 9.90
N TRP A 85 15.93 -11.42 10.58
CA TRP A 85 16.21 -11.68 11.99
C TRP A 85 17.64 -12.15 12.20
N GLY A 86 18.13 -13.00 11.30
CA GLY A 86 19.53 -13.37 11.25
C GLY A 86 20.43 -12.15 11.17
N PHE A 87 20.22 -11.27 10.19
CA PHE A 87 21.00 -10.05 10.03
C PHE A 87 20.97 -9.16 11.28
N ILE A 88 19.81 -8.94 11.91
CA ILE A 88 19.71 -8.11 13.12
C ILE A 88 20.48 -8.71 14.29
N LEU A 89 20.37 -10.02 14.51
CA LEU A 89 21.14 -10.72 15.56
C LEU A 89 22.65 -10.61 15.30
N PHE A 90 23.07 -10.82 14.06
CA PHE A 90 24.47 -10.69 13.69
C PHE A 90 24.99 -9.25 13.87
N VAL A 91 24.23 -8.23 13.47
CA VAL A 91 24.59 -6.81 13.69
C VAL A 91 24.79 -6.52 15.18
N ILE A 92 23.90 -6.99 16.05
CA ILE A 92 24.02 -6.81 17.50
C ILE A 92 25.27 -7.55 18.04
N TYR A 93 25.50 -8.80 17.63
CA TYR A 93 26.69 -9.55 18.01
C TYR A 93 27.97 -8.81 17.63
N TYR A 94 28.07 -8.33 16.38
CA TYR A 94 29.29 -7.66 15.91
C TYR A 94 29.51 -6.32 16.57
N PHE A 95 28.45 -5.56 16.83
CA PHE A 95 28.55 -4.32 17.57
C PHE A 95 29.11 -4.57 18.98
N LEU A 96 28.56 -5.55 19.71
CA LEU A 96 28.98 -5.85 21.08
C LEU A 96 30.37 -6.50 21.13
N PHE A 97 30.59 -7.59 20.39
CA PHE A 97 31.76 -8.46 20.59
C PHE A 97 32.93 -8.15 19.65
N ILE A 98 32.70 -7.47 18.52
CA ILE A 98 33.80 -7.04 17.62
C ILE A 98 34.11 -5.56 17.82
N VAL A 99 33.14 -4.66 17.62
CA VAL A 99 33.39 -3.21 17.71
C VAL A 99 33.77 -2.80 19.13
N ILE A 100 32.93 -3.17 20.11
CA ILE A 100 33.22 -2.83 21.50
C ILE A 100 34.32 -3.75 22.04
N ALA A 101 34.10 -5.07 22.04
CA ALA A 101 35.02 -5.95 22.74
C ALA A 101 36.41 -6.05 22.07
N SER A 102 36.51 -6.47 20.81
CA SER A 102 37.81 -6.57 20.12
C SER A 102 38.42 -5.21 19.82
N GLY A 103 37.61 -4.20 19.45
CA GLY A 103 38.09 -2.86 19.09
C GLY A 103 38.69 -2.07 20.25
N PHE A 104 38.19 -2.26 21.48
CA PHE A 104 38.77 -1.66 22.70
C PHE A 104 39.66 -2.63 23.49
N GLY A 105 39.89 -3.85 23.00
CA GLY A 105 40.75 -4.83 23.67
C GLY A 105 40.16 -5.42 24.96
N ILE A 106 38.84 -5.36 25.14
CA ILE A 106 38.12 -5.86 26.33
C ILE A 106 37.34 -7.16 26.04
N SER A 107 37.73 -7.90 24.99
CA SER A 107 37.10 -9.17 24.59
C SER A 107 36.96 -10.14 25.75
N ASP A 108 38.01 -10.32 26.54
CA ASP A 108 38.00 -11.26 27.67
C ASP A 108 36.88 -10.94 28.68
N THR A 109 36.74 -9.68 29.07
CA THR A 109 35.68 -9.24 30.01
C THR A 109 34.26 -9.41 29.46
N MET A 110 34.06 -9.12 28.17
CA MET A 110 32.72 -9.19 27.55
C MET A 110 32.32 -10.61 27.16
N GLU A 111 33.29 -11.47 26.85
CA GLU A 111 33.04 -12.86 26.47
C GLU A 111 32.90 -13.79 27.69
N HIS A 112 33.47 -13.43 28.84
CA HIS A 112 33.44 -14.25 30.06
C HIS A 112 32.14 -14.11 30.87
N ASN A 113 30.99 -14.33 30.23
CA ASN A 113 29.70 -14.36 30.90
C ASN A 113 28.71 -15.31 30.20
N GLY A 114 27.67 -15.74 30.93
CA GLY A 114 26.64 -16.63 30.39
C GLY A 114 25.83 -16.03 29.24
N PHE A 115 25.76 -14.70 29.14
CA PHE A 115 25.07 -14.04 28.03
C PHE A 115 25.79 -14.27 26.70
N TYR A 116 27.12 -14.16 26.66
CA TYR A 116 27.91 -14.46 25.48
C TYR A 116 27.75 -15.92 25.03
N VAL A 117 27.76 -16.87 25.98
CA VAL A 117 27.55 -18.30 25.68
C VAL A 117 26.22 -18.51 24.98
N VAL A 118 25.13 -18.00 25.55
CA VAL A 118 23.80 -18.09 24.93
C VAL A 118 23.79 -17.44 23.55
N TYR A 119 24.39 -16.26 23.41
CA TYR A 119 24.42 -15.54 22.15
C TYR A 119 25.18 -16.30 21.06
N ALA A 120 26.36 -16.82 21.37
CA ALA A 120 27.19 -17.59 20.45
C ALA A 120 26.46 -18.85 19.96
N TRP A 121 25.76 -19.56 20.86
CA TRP A 121 24.90 -20.69 20.50
C TRP A 121 23.76 -20.27 19.56
N VAL A 122 23.07 -19.17 19.88
CA VAL A 122 21.97 -18.67 19.06
C VAL A 122 22.45 -18.29 17.66
N THR A 123 23.57 -17.55 17.53
CA THR A 123 24.12 -17.17 16.21
C THR A 123 24.61 -18.37 15.41
N ASP A 124 25.20 -19.37 16.06
CA ASP A 124 25.66 -20.60 15.44
C ASP A 124 24.49 -21.46 14.91
N ILE A 125 23.42 -21.58 15.69
CA ILE A 125 22.19 -22.29 15.28
C ILE A 125 21.47 -21.55 14.14
N ILE A 126 21.47 -20.22 14.15
CA ILE A 126 20.77 -19.40 13.15
C ILE A 126 21.56 -19.30 11.83
N ALA A 127 22.89 -19.40 11.88
CA ALA A 127 23.75 -19.28 10.69
C ALA A 127 23.31 -20.15 9.50
N PRO A 128 23.01 -21.47 9.66
CA PRO A 128 22.50 -22.31 8.58
C PRO A 128 21.20 -21.80 7.97
N PHE A 129 20.28 -21.26 8.76
CA PHE A 129 18.99 -20.76 8.25
C PHE A 129 19.18 -19.53 7.37
N ILE A 130 20.13 -18.66 7.70
CA ILE A 130 20.51 -17.52 6.85
C ILE A 130 21.13 -18.01 5.55
N VAL A 131 22.06 -18.97 5.62
CA VAL A 131 22.70 -19.57 4.44
C VAL A 131 21.65 -20.19 3.52
N ILE A 132 20.74 -21.01 4.07
CA ILE A 132 19.64 -21.62 3.32
C ILE A 132 18.74 -20.54 2.71
N GLY A 133 18.36 -19.51 3.48
CA GLY A 133 17.53 -18.40 3.01
C GLY A 133 18.18 -17.61 1.87
N ALA A 134 19.48 -17.32 1.97
CA ALA A 134 20.24 -16.61 0.96
C ALA A 134 20.42 -17.44 -0.31
N VAL A 135 20.83 -18.72 -0.19
CA VAL A 135 20.95 -19.66 -1.31
C VAL A 135 19.61 -19.81 -2.01
N TRP A 136 18.53 -20.04 -1.25
CA TRP A 136 17.19 -20.12 -1.81
C TRP A 136 16.77 -18.82 -2.51
N GLY A 137 17.11 -17.66 -1.94
CA GLY A 137 16.90 -16.35 -2.56
C GLY A 137 17.64 -16.20 -3.90
N ILE A 138 18.87 -16.69 -3.99
CA ILE A 138 19.67 -16.69 -5.23
C ILE A 138 19.03 -17.63 -6.25
N LEU A 139 18.78 -18.89 -5.90
CA LEU A 139 18.17 -19.89 -6.79
C LEU A 139 16.82 -19.42 -7.33
N ARG A 140 15.94 -18.91 -6.46
CA ARG A 140 14.63 -18.40 -6.84
C ARG A 140 14.73 -17.22 -7.82
N ARG A 141 15.70 -16.32 -7.64
CA ARG A 141 15.86 -15.14 -8.51
C ARG A 141 16.48 -15.47 -9.86
N TYR A 142 17.57 -16.24 -9.86
CA TYR A 142 18.38 -16.43 -11.07
C TYR A 142 18.02 -17.69 -11.85
N ILE A 143 17.39 -18.67 -11.22
CA ILE A 143 16.89 -19.89 -11.87
C ILE A 143 15.36 -19.84 -12.02
N GLY A 144 14.64 -19.65 -10.92
CA GLY A 144 13.16 -19.67 -10.92
C GLY A 144 12.50 -18.47 -11.62
N LYS A 145 13.19 -17.31 -11.68
CA LYS A 145 12.80 -16.09 -12.41
C LYS A 145 11.29 -15.78 -12.35
N PRO A 146 10.72 -15.52 -11.16
CA PRO A 146 9.30 -15.24 -11.04
C PRO A 146 8.94 -13.97 -11.82
N LYS A 147 7.80 -13.98 -12.52
CA LYS A 147 7.30 -12.86 -13.35
C LYS A 147 7.31 -11.51 -12.60
N ARG A 148 7.00 -11.49 -11.30
CA ARG A 148 7.06 -10.28 -10.48
C ARG A 148 8.41 -9.58 -10.40
N LEU A 149 9.50 -10.32 -10.60
CA LEU A 149 10.87 -9.82 -10.56
C LEU A 149 11.47 -9.63 -11.95
N GLU A 150 10.69 -9.84 -13.00
CA GLU A 150 11.11 -9.61 -14.38
C GLU A 150 11.57 -8.15 -14.56
N GLY A 151 12.66 -8.00 -15.33
CA GLY A 151 13.36 -6.72 -15.53
C GLY A 151 14.10 -6.18 -14.29
N GLN A 152 14.15 -6.92 -13.17
CA GLN A 152 14.72 -6.45 -11.90
C GLN A 152 15.72 -7.45 -11.26
N LEU A 153 16.29 -8.34 -12.08
CA LEU A 153 17.38 -9.24 -11.70
C LEU A 153 18.73 -8.49 -11.78
N THR A 154 18.94 -7.55 -10.86
CA THR A 154 20.12 -6.67 -10.88
C THR A 154 21.32 -7.31 -10.20
N TRP A 155 22.53 -6.96 -10.67
CA TRP A 155 23.79 -7.32 -10.00
C TRP A 155 23.83 -6.87 -8.54
N GLU A 156 23.23 -5.72 -8.25
CA GLU A 156 23.03 -5.22 -6.89
C GLU A 156 22.33 -6.25 -5.98
N ALA A 157 21.24 -6.87 -6.44
CA ALA A 157 20.54 -7.88 -5.64
C ALA A 157 21.39 -9.14 -5.43
N LEU A 158 22.24 -9.51 -6.40
CA LEU A 158 23.21 -10.59 -6.22
C LEU A 158 24.26 -10.24 -5.17
N ILE A 159 24.84 -9.04 -5.24
CA ILE A 159 25.83 -8.56 -4.27
C ILE A 159 25.25 -8.64 -2.86
N ILE A 160 24.03 -8.14 -2.65
CA ILE A 160 23.33 -8.20 -1.36
C ILE A 160 23.19 -9.65 -0.87
N LEU A 161 22.77 -10.58 -1.73
CA LEU A 161 22.59 -11.98 -1.32
C LEU A 161 23.92 -12.67 -1.03
N ILE A 162 24.98 -12.36 -1.80
CA ILE A 162 26.33 -12.86 -1.56
C ILE A 162 26.87 -12.31 -0.25
N THR A 163 26.72 -11.01 0.04
CA THR A 163 27.15 -10.45 1.31
C THR A 163 26.38 -11.08 2.47
N VAL A 164 25.05 -11.25 2.38
CA VAL A 164 24.27 -11.97 3.40
C VAL A 164 24.74 -13.41 3.59
N LEU A 165 25.14 -14.11 2.52
CA LEU A 165 25.64 -15.48 2.58
C LEU A 165 27.02 -15.59 3.27
N ILE A 166 27.93 -14.64 3.00
CA ILE A 166 29.31 -14.67 3.50
C ILE A 166 29.41 -14.40 5.00
N HIS A 167 28.54 -13.55 5.57
CA HIS A 167 28.60 -13.16 6.99
C HIS A 167 28.49 -14.37 7.96
N PRO A 168 27.48 -15.25 7.87
CA PRO A 168 27.39 -16.42 8.75
C PRO A 168 28.54 -17.41 8.51
N ILE A 169 29.00 -17.59 7.26
CA ILE A 169 30.11 -18.50 6.92
C ILE A 169 31.41 -18.05 7.60
N THR A 170 31.76 -16.77 7.41
CA THR A 170 32.98 -16.19 8.00
C THR A 170 32.92 -16.16 9.54
N HIS A 171 31.72 -15.99 10.13
CA HIS A 171 31.54 -16.10 11.58
C HIS A 171 31.74 -17.53 12.11
N VAL A 172 31.12 -18.53 11.48
CA VAL A 172 31.29 -19.94 11.85
C VAL A 172 32.75 -20.36 11.66
N GLY A 173 33.39 -19.97 10.55
CA GLY A 173 34.81 -20.22 10.31
C GLY A 173 35.73 -19.62 11.40
N LYS A 174 35.43 -18.39 11.84
CA LYS A 174 36.13 -17.74 12.96
C LYS A 174 36.02 -18.58 14.25
N ILE A 175 34.82 -18.97 14.65
CA ILE A 175 34.63 -19.74 15.90
C ILE A 175 35.20 -21.16 15.76
N ALA A 176 35.00 -21.82 14.63
CA ALA A 176 35.50 -23.17 14.36
C ALA A 176 37.03 -23.26 14.45
N THR A 177 37.75 -22.28 13.90
CA THR A 177 39.22 -22.25 13.96
C THR A 177 39.75 -21.94 15.37
N GLN A 178 39.02 -21.17 16.18
CA GLN A 178 39.33 -21.00 17.61
C GLN A 178 39.16 -22.30 18.39
N ILE A 179 38.07 -23.05 18.12
CA ILE A 179 37.82 -24.36 18.73
C ILE A 179 38.91 -25.35 18.33
N ALA A 180 39.25 -25.45 17.03
CA ALA A 180 40.29 -26.33 16.52
C ALA A 180 41.68 -26.00 17.11
N ALA A 181 41.96 -24.72 17.37
CA ALA A 181 43.20 -24.27 18.01
C ALA A 181 43.26 -24.58 19.52
N GLY A 182 42.24 -25.22 20.11
CA GLY A 182 42.17 -25.51 21.54
C GLY A 182 41.90 -24.26 22.40
N HIS A 183 41.51 -23.15 21.79
CA HIS A 183 41.24 -21.87 22.44
C HIS A 183 39.82 -21.40 22.10
N PRO A 184 38.76 -22.16 22.48
CA PRO A 184 37.40 -21.67 22.30
C PRO A 184 37.26 -20.31 23.00
N PRO A 185 36.45 -19.37 22.47
CA PRO A 185 36.24 -18.07 23.10
C PRO A 185 36.00 -18.18 24.61
N ALA A 186 36.61 -17.28 25.39
CA ALA A 186 36.94 -17.49 26.80
C ALA A 186 35.74 -17.84 27.72
N GLY A 187 34.52 -17.49 27.32
CA GLY A 187 33.31 -17.83 28.07
C GLY A 187 32.67 -19.19 27.75
N LEU A 188 33.05 -19.88 26.67
CA LEU A 188 32.35 -21.08 26.19
C LEU A 188 32.71 -22.36 26.97
N GLY A 189 33.91 -22.45 27.55
CA GLY A 189 34.37 -23.65 28.25
C GLY A 189 34.18 -24.93 27.40
N LEU A 190 33.46 -25.92 27.95
CA LEU A 190 33.09 -27.17 27.25
C LEU A 190 31.80 -27.05 26.42
N ALA A 191 31.03 -25.97 26.57
CA ALA A 191 29.76 -25.76 25.88
C ALA A 191 29.98 -25.04 24.54
N THR A 192 30.72 -25.68 23.63
CA THR A 192 31.04 -25.11 22.32
C THR A 192 29.82 -25.15 21.38
N PRO A 193 29.62 -24.14 20.51
CA PRO A 193 28.50 -24.13 19.58
C PRO A 193 28.58 -25.28 18.57
N PRO A 194 27.49 -26.02 18.34
CA PRO A 194 27.53 -27.34 17.69
C PRO A 194 27.95 -27.30 16.22
N LEU A 195 27.50 -26.31 15.45
CA LEU A 195 27.88 -26.18 14.04
C LEU A 195 29.36 -25.79 13.92
N SER A 196 29.79 -24.80 14.68
CA SER A 196 31.20 -24.40 14.72
C SER A 196 32.11 -25.54 15.16
N THR A 197 31.70 -26.37 16.13
CA THR A 197 32.43 -27.58 16.54
C THR A 197 32.49 -28.62 15.42
N ALA A 198 31.38 -28.86 14.71
CA ALA A 198 31.39 -29.78 13.57
C ALA A 198 32.31 -29.30 12.45
N VAL A 199 32.34 -27.99 12.19
CA VAL A 199 33.22 -27.36 11.20
C VAL A 199 34.68 -27.33 11.67
N ALA A 200 34.94 -27.31 12.98
CA ALA A 200 36.30 -27.33 13.55
C ALA A 200 37.08 -28.57 13.12
N ASN A 201 36.41 -29.72 12.98
CA ASN A 201 37.01 -30.98 12.51
C ASN A 201 37.61 -30.86 11.09
N LEU A 202 37.17 -29.90 10.27
CA LEU A 202 37.77 -29.65 8.95
C LEU A 202 39.20 -29.07 9.04
N TYR A 203 39.59 -28.58 10.22
CA TYR A 203 40.89 -27.99 10.50
C TYR A 203 41.79 -28.93 11.31
N ASP A 204 41.38 -30.18 11.54
CA ASP A 204 42.21 -31.17 12.22
C ASP A 204 43.51 -31.42 11.44
N GLY A 205 44.65 -31.19 12.12
CA GLY A 205 45.96 -31.31 11.50
C GLY A 205 46.34 -30.18 10.54
N ALA A 206 45.54 -29.12 10.44
CA ALA A 206 45.90 -27.94 9.66
C ALA A 206 47.09 -27.20 10.30
N ALA A 207 48.11 -26.88 9.51
CA ALA A 207 49.17 -25.97 9.94
C ALA A 207 48.61 -24.54 10.07
N SER A 208 49.13 -23.77 11.04
CA SER A 208 48.86 -22.33 11.19
C SER A 208 47.39 -21.96 11.46
N LEU A 209 46.74 -22.63 12.42
CA LEU A 209 45.37 -22.34 12.86
C LEU A 209 45.17 -20.86 13.27
N GLU A 210 46.17 -20.23 13.86
CA GLU A 210 46.15 -18.80 14.20
C GLU A 210 46.02 -17.90 12.95
N ALA A 211 46.66 -18.28 11.84
CA ALA A 211 46.57 -17.56 10.58
C ALA A 211 45.18 -17.72 9.94
N TRP A 212 44.60 -18.92 10.03
CA TRP A 212 43.22 -19.16 9.59
C TRP A 212 42.21 -18.36 10.40
N TYR A 213 42.37 -18.33 11.74
CA TYR A 213 41.55 -17.52 12.61
C TYR A 213 41.64 -16.03 12.27
N ALA A 214 42.85 -15.50 12.09
CA ALA A 214 43.07 -14.12 11.67
C ALA A 214 42.44 -13.83 10.29
N ALA A 215 42.58 -14.75 9.33
CA ALA A 215 41.98 -14.61 8.00
C ALA A 215 40.44 -14.55 8.07
N TRP A 216 39.81 -15.43 8.85
CA TRP A 216 38.36 -15.40 9.06
C TRP A 216 37.90 -14.11 9.76
N PHE A 217 38.61 -13.68 10.79
CA PHE A 217 38.30 -12.42 11.50
C PHE A 217 38.39 -11.21 10.56
N TRP A 218 39.52 -11.02 9.87
CA TRP A 218 39.73 -9.86 9.02
C TRP A 218 38.83 -9.87 7.79
N SER A 219 38.62 -11.03 7.15
CA SER A 219 37.67 -11.13 6.05
C SER A 219 36.26 -10.78 6.50
N HIS A 220 35.81 -11.34 7.62
CA HIS A 220 34.52 -11.01 8.23
C HIS A 220 34.38 -9.50 8.44
N TRP A 221 35.38 -8.88 9.07
CA TRP A 221 35.38 -7.46 9.35
C TRP A 221 35.31 -6.59 8.08
N VAL A 222 36.09 -6.93 7.06
CA VAL A 222 36.03 -6.26 5.76
C VAL A 222 34.63 -6.36 5.14
N PHE A 223 33.96 -7.51 5.23
CA PHE A 223 32.59 -7.67 4.70
C PHE A 223 31.56 -6.85 5.48
N VAL A 224 31.67 -6.77 6.81
CA VAL A 224 30.81 -5.92 7.64
C VAL A 224 30.97 -4.45 7.26
N LEU A 225 32.23 -4.00 7.14
CA LEU A 225 32.53 -2.61 6.73
C LEU A 225 32.09 -2.32 5.29
N LEU A 226 32.23 -3.29 4.39
CA LEU A 226 31.71 -3.17 3.02
C LEU A 226 30.20 -2.98 3.03
N VAL A 227 29.45 -3.83 3.77
CA VAL A 227 27.99 -3.69 3.90
C VAL A 227 27.65 -2.31 4.45
N LEU A 228 28.29 -1.88 5.54
CA LEU A 228 28.08 -0.56 6.13
C LEU A 228 28.25 0.57 5.10
N ALA A 229 29.32 0.53 4.31
CA ALA A 229 29.62 1.55 3.29
C ALA A 229 28.59 1.58 2.14
N ILE A 230 28.02 0.42 1.76
CA ILE A 230 27.09 0.34 0.61
C ILE A 230 25.61 0.47 1.00
N ILE A 231 25.23 0.47 2.29
CA ILE A 231 23.81 0.54 2.73
C ILE A 231 23.09 1.71 2.05
N GLY A 232 23.68 2.92 2.09
CA GLY A 232 23.05 4.14 1.55
C GLY A 232 23.03 4.23 0.01
N TYR A 233 23.71 3.33 -0.69
CA TYR A 233 23.80 3.30 -2.15
C TYR A 233 22.98 2.19 -2.79
N THR A 234 22.55 1.22 -1.98
CA THR A 234 21.89 0.00 -2.46
C THR A 234 20.50 -0.15 -1.87
N ARG A 235 19.81 -1.24 -2.25
CA ARG A 235 18.52 -1.63 -1.71
C ARG A 235 18.59 -1.87 -0.21
N TYR A 236 19.75 -2.16 0.41
CA TYR A 236 19.88 -2.29 1.87
C TYR A 236 19.31 -1.09 2.65
N LEU A 237 19.32 0.11 2.07
CA LEU A 237 18.67 1.30 2.65
C LEU A 237 17.22 1.02 3.08
N HIS A 238 16.54 0.11 2.39
CA HIS A 238 15.15 -0.26 2.68
C HIS A 238 14.96 -0.78 4.11
N VAL A 239 15.95 -1.43 4.71
CA VAL A 239 15.82 -1.96 6.08
C VAL A 239 15.57 -0.80 7.05
N ILE A 240 16.31 0.29 6.89
CA ILE A 240 16.18 1.51 7.70
C ILE A 240 14.95 2.30 7.25
N ALA A 241 14.84 2.56 5.94
CA ALA A 241 13.78 3.40 5.39
C ALA A 241 12.39 2.80 5.63
N ALA A 242 12.20 1.48 5.55
CA ALA A 242 10.92 0.83 5.81
C ALA A 242 10.48 0.93 7.26
N ILE A 243 11.41 0.80 8.22
CA ILE A 243 11.14 0.98 9.65
C ILE A 243 10.64 2.41 9.90
N ILE A 244 11.37 3.41 9.38
CA ILE A 244 10.97 4.81 9.51
C ILE A 244 9.60 5.01 8.83
N ASN A 245 9.40 4.44 7.63
CA ASN A 245 8.18 4.58 6.85
C ASN A 245 6.93 4.12 7.61
N ASP A 246 7.01 2.96 8.28
CA ASP A 246 5.91 2.43 9.07
C ASP A 246 5.65 3.28 10.33
N LEU A 247 6.72 3.75 10.98
CA LEU A 247 6.63 4.63 12.16
C LEU A 247 5.89 5.95 11.86
N ILE A 248 6.11 6.53 10.68
CA ILE A 248 5.51 7.81 10.27
C ILE A 248 4.33 7.64 9.29
N ARG A 249 3.77 6.44 9.19
CA ARG A 249 2.65 6.15 8.30
C ARG A 249 1.43 7.00 8.65
N SER A 250 0.79 7.55 7.61
CA SER A 250 -0.48 8.25 7.72
C SER A 250 -1.53 7.32 8.36
N ALA A 251 -2.34 7.83 9.29
CA ALA A 251 -3.47 7.03 9.77
C ALA A 251 -4.45 6.78 8.62
N PRO A 252 -5.25 5.70 8.67
CA PRO A 252 -6.34 5.51 7.72
C PRO A 252 -7.27 6.74 7.68
N PRO A 253 -7.89 6.98 6.52
CA PRO A 253 -8.15 6.01 5.45
C PRO A 253 -7.09 5.99 4.34
N LYS A 254 -6.82 4.77 3.84
CA LYS A 254 -5.83 4.50 2.77
C LYS A 254 -6.23 5.26 1.51
N GLY A 255 -5.29 5.92 0.83
CA GLY A 255 -5.56 6.58 -0.45
C GLY A 255 -6.29 7.92 -0.38
N MET A 256 -6.49 8.47 0.82
CA MET A 256 -6.88 9.87 0.98
C MET A 256 -5.84 10.77 0.31
N VAL A 257 -6.31 11.73 -0.48
CA VAL A 257 -5.46 12.73 -1.13
C VAL A 257 -5.41 13.94 -0.20
N GLY A 258 -4.22 14.50 0.01
CA GLY A 258 -4.06 15.68 0.87
C GLY A 258 -4.77 16.92 0.31
N LEU A 259 -5.25 17.76 1.21
CA LEU A 259 -5.73 19.10 0.88
C LEU A 259 -4.56 19.98 0.44
N ILE A 260 -4.79 20.81 -0.57
CA ILE A 260 -3.83 21.81 -1.01
C ILE A 260 -4.36 23.23 -0.81
N ASP A 261 -3.45 24.16 -0.59
CA ASP A 261 -3.77 25.58 -0.54
C ASP A 261 -3.89 26.13 -1.97
N LEU A 262 -5.11 26.32 -2.44
CA LEU A 262 -5.38 26.87 -3.76
C LEU A 262 -5.02 28.37 -3.89
N LYS A 263 -4.84 29.10 -2.79
CA LYS A 263 -4.60 30.54 -2.79
C LYS A 263 -3.12 30.90 -2.89
N ASN A 264 -2.23 30.06 -2.33
CA ASN A 264 -0.82 30.39 -2.17
C ASN A 264 0.15 29.39 -2.82
N GLN A 265 -0.29 28.65 -3.85
CA GLN A 265 0.59 27.72 -4.57
C GLN A 265 1.01 28.28 -5.93
N ALA A 266 2.34 28.36 -6.14
CA ALA A 266 2.93 28.65 -7.45
C ALA A 266 2.75 27.48 -8.44
N THR A 267 2.44 26.27 -7.95
CA THR A 267 2.29 25.04 -8.73
C THR A 267 1.27 24.12 -8.05
N PHE A 268 0.23 23.71 -8.78
CA PHE A 268 -0.74 22.72 -8.32
C PHE A 268 -0.28 21.31 -8.68
N GLY A 269 -0.30 20.38 -7.72
CA GLY A 269 0.20 19.03 -7.94
C GLY A 269 1.72 18.94 -8.07
N VAL A 270 2.16 17.88 -8.77
CA VAL A 270 3.57 17.49 -8.90
C VAL A 270 3.97 17.27 -10.36
N SER A 271 4.74 18.20 -10.92
CA SER A 271 5.45 18.06 -12.21
C SER A 271 6.95 17.78 -12.07
N ARG A 272 7.55 18.12 -10.94
CA ARG A 272 8.97 17.91 -10.64
C ARG A 272 9.12 17.18 -9.31
N VAL A 273 10.22 16.46 -9.14
CA VAL A 273 10.42 15.63 -7.95
C VAL A 273 10.52 16.43 -6.64
N ASP A 274 10.98 17.69 -6.68
CA ASP A 274 11.00 18.61 -5.54
C ASP A 274 9.61 19.19 -5.19
N ASN A 275 8.59 18.94 -6.01
CA ASN A 275 7.21 19.28 -5.67
C ASN A 275 6.54 18.25 -4.76
N PHE A 276 7.06 17.02 -4.69
CA PHE A 276 6.59 16.03 -3.73
C PHE A 276 6.81 16.50 -2.29
N THR A 277 6.02 15.96 -1.38
CA THR A 277 6.21 16.22 0.05
C THR A 277 7.48 15.50 0.55
N GLN A 278 8.09 15.97 1.63
CA GLN A 278 9.21 15.26 2.26
C GLN A 278 8.81 13.82 2.66
N ARG A 279 7.51 13.59 2.95
CA ARG A 279 6.97 12.29 3.31
C ARG A 279 7.04 11.36 2.11
N ASP A 280 6.62 11.85 0.95
CA ASP A 280 6.67 11.11 -0.31
C ASP A 280 8.12 10.77 -0.70
N LEU A 281 9.05 11.71 -0.56
CA LEU A 281 10.46 11.48 -0.90
C LEU A 281 11.17 10.51 0.05
N LEU A 282 10.71 10.39 1.30
CA LEU A 282 11.15 9.34 2.22
C LEU A 282 10.49 8.00 1.90
N ASP A 283 9.20 8.00 1.56
CA ASP A 283 8.40 6.82 1.23
C ASP A 283 9.01 5.99 0.10
N ILE A 284 9.47 6.66 -0.97
CA ILE A 284 10.13 6.01 -2.10
C ILE A 284 11.48 5.36 -1.74
N GLN A 285 12.14 5.75 -0.64
CA GLN A 285 13.40 5.13 -0.21
C GLN A 285 13.20 3.73 0.39
N ALA A 286 12.00 3.43 0.88
CA ALA A 286 11.65 2.11 1.41
C ALA A 286 11.44 1.06 0.29
N CYS A 287 11.31 1.50 -0.96
CA CYS A 287 11.03 0.61 -2.08
C CYS A 287 12.24 -0.27 -2.45
N VAL A 288 12.04 -1.59 -2.46
CA VAL A 288 13.00 -2.59 -2.96
C VAL A 288 12.65 -3.14 -4.34
N VAL A 289 11.63 -2.57 -4.99
CA VAL A 289 11.16 -3.01 -6.31
C VAL A 289 10.73 -4.49 -6.29
N CYS A 290 10.04 -4.92 -5.21
CA CYS A 290 9.66 -6.32 -4.99
C CYS A 290 8.54 -6.82 -5.92
N GLY A 291 7.67 -5.92 -6.40
CA GLY A 291 6.65 -6.24 -7.40
C GLY A 291 5.33 -6.83 -6.91
N TYR A 292 5.08 -6.92 -5.60
CA TYR A 292 3.71 -7.26 -5.14
C TYR A 292 2.66 -6.28 -5.66
N CYS A 293 3.00 -4.99 -5.71
CA CYS A 293 2.09 -3.95 -6.20
C CYS A 293 1.78 -4.06 -7.70
N GLN A 294 2.67 -4.60 -8.54
CA GLN A 294 2.38 -4.82 -9.96
C GLN A 294 1.52 -6.07 -10.19
N GLU A 295 1.77 -7.15 -9.45
CA GLU A 295 1.01 -8.40 -9.57
C GLU A 295 -0.44 -8.28 -9.11
N ASN A 296 -0.76 -7.24 -8.34
CA ASN A 296 -2.10 -6.98 -7.86
C ASN A 296 -2.70 -5.71 -8.50
N CYS A 297 -2.00 -5.07 -9.45
CA CYS A 297 -2.52 -3.90 -10.13
C CYS A 297 -3.48 -4.34 -11.26
N PRO A 298 -4.77 -3.95 -11.22
CA PRO A 298 -5.72 -4.33 -12.27
C PRO A 298 -5.31 -3.81 -13.65
N ALA A 299 -4.72 -2.63 -13.70
CA ALA A 299 -4.21 -2.06 -14.95
C ALA A 299 -3.03 -2.90 -15.50
N ASN A 300 -2.02 -3.19 -14.68
CA ASN A 300 -0.88 -4.01 -15.11
C ASN A 300 -1.30 -5.42 -15.54
N LEU A 301 -2.24 -6.05 -14.81
CA LEU A 301 -2.74 -7.40 -15.12
C LEU A 301 -3.62 -7.46 -16.37
N THR A 302 -4.00 -6.31 -16.92
CA THR A 302 -4.77 -6.19 -18.16
C THR A 302 -3.97 -5.49 -19.25
N ASP A 303 -2.64 -5.62 -19.20
CA ASP A 303 -1.69 -5.15 -20.22
C ASP A 303 -1.66 -3.63 -20.44
N LYS A 304 -2.05 -2.84 -19.43
CA LYS A 304 -1.89 -1.38 -19.46
C LYS A 304 -0.50 -0.95 -18.99
N PRO A 305 -0.04 0.25 -19.40
CA PRO A 305 1.30 0.74 -19.07
C PRO A 305 1.52 1.04 -17.58
N LEU A 306 0.47 1.10 -16.75
CA LEU A 306 0.63 1.35 -15.32
C LEU A 306 1.27 0.15 -14.63
N ASN A 307 2.53 0.35 -14.21
CA ASN A 307 3.22 -0.53 -13.30
C ASN A 307 3.56 0.22 -11.99
N PRO A 308 2.82 0.03 -10.89
CA PRO A 308 3.04 0.79 -9.64
C PRO A 308 4.44 0.61 -9.05
N ARG A 309 5.08 -0.54 -9.29
CA ARG A 309 6.47 -0.81 -8.87
C ARG A 309 7.43 0.14 -9.59
N LEU A 310 7.23 0.37 -10.89
CA LEU A 310 8.07 1.25 -11.69
C LEU A 310 7.81 2.72 -11.37
N ILE A 311 6.55 3.13 -11.13
CA ILE A 311 6.24 4.50 -10.67
C ILE A 311 7.13 4.91 -9.49
N VAL A 312 7.19 4.08 -8.44
CA VAL A 312 7.98 4.40 -7.23
C VAL A 312 9.48 4.38 -7.52
N ARG A 313 9.96 3.43 -8.32
CA ARG A 313 11.36 3.39 -8.78
C ARG A 313 11.72 4.66 -9.53
N ASP A 314 10.87 5.09 -10.45
CA ASP A 314 11.12 6.22 -11.35
C ASP A 314 11.07 7.55 -10.58
N VAL A 315 10.18 7.72 -9.61
CA VAL A 315 10.26 8.88 -8.70
C VAL A 315 11.61 8.90 -7.95
N ARG A 316 12.10 7.75 -7.46
CA ARG A 316 13.40 7.66 -6.77
C ARG A 316 14.58 7.94 -7.70
N ALA A 317 14.57 7.38 -8.91
CA ALA A 317 15.60 7.63 -9.91
C ALA A 317 15.62 9.11 -10.33
N ASN A 318 14.45 9.72 -10.51
CA ASN A 318 14.32 11.16 -10.80
C ASN A 318 14.93 12.01 -9.68
N LEU A 319 14.63 11.70 -8.41
CA LEU A 319 15.20 12.40 -7.25
C LEU A 319 16.72 12.31 -7.27
N LEU A 320 17.28 11.12 -7.44
CA LEU A 320 18.73 10.91 -7.41
C LEU A 320 19.44 11.63 -8.57
N ALA A 321 18.83 11.68 -9.75
CA ALA A 321 19.37 12.37 -10.91
C ALA A 321 19.34 13.90 -10.77
N ASN A 322 18.24 14.46 -10.24
CA ASN A 322 18.00 15.91 -10.22
C ASN A 322 18.45 16.59 -8.92
N ALA A 323 18.47 15.91 -7.78
CA ALA A 323 18.76 16.53 -6.50
C ALA A 323 20.11 17.29 -6.42
N PRO A 324 21.22 16.85 -7.04
CA PRO A 324 22.46 17.64 -7.07
C PRO A 324 22.30 19.03 -7.70
N ALA A 325 21.54 19.12 -8.79
CA ALA A 325 21.26 20.38 -9.50
C ALA A 325 20.30 21.26 -8.69
N LEU A 326 19.22 20.65 -8.16
CA LEU A 326 18.21 21.33 -7.35
C LEU A 326 18.81 21.95 -6.08
N LEU A 327 19.72 21.26 -5.38
CA LEU A 327 20.44 21.82 -4.23
C LEU A 327 21.30 23.04 -4.58
N LYS A 328 21.74 23.15 -5.84
CA LYS A 328 22.46 24.32 -6.38
C LYS A 328 21.52 25.35 -7.01
N LYS A 329 20.20 25.17 -6.88
CA LYS A 329 19.16 25.99 -7.52
C LYS A 329 19.28 26.05 -9.05
N GLN A 330 19.66 24.93 -9.66
CA GLN A 330 19.74 24.75 -11.11
C GLN A 330 18.52 23.97 -11.62
N GLU A 331 18.22 24.10 -12.90
CA GLU A 331 17.11 23.38 -13.53
C GLU A 331 17.36 21.86 -13.54
N PRO A 332 16.31 21.04 -13.30
CA PRO A 332 16.41 19.60 -13.37
C PRO A 332 16.67 19.15 -14.82
N SER A 333 17.51 18.13 -14.97
CA SER A 333 17.88 17.58 -16.27
C SER A 333 16.97 16.44 -16.75
N LEU A 334 16.12 15.93 -15.87
CA LEU A 334 15.21 14.82 -16.13
C LEU A 334 13.78 15.18 -15.74
N ALA A 335 12.90 15.29 -16.74
CA ALA A 335 11.48 15.50 -16.51
C ALA A 335 10.85 14.32 -15.76
N LEU A 336 10.03 14.60 -14.75
CA LEU A 336 9.33 13.56 -13.99
C LEU A 336 8.22 12.89 -14.81
N ILE A 337 7.55 13.65 -15.68
CA ILE A 337 6.40 13.19 -16.49
C ILE A 337 6.74 13.33 -17.97
N GLY A 338 6.38 12.32 -18.77
CA GLY A 338 6.40 12.37 -20.23
C GLY A 338 7.72 11.96 -20.92
N GLY A 339 8.72 11.48 -20.18
CA GLY A 339 9.96 10.94 -20.74
C GLY A 339 9.94 9.42 -20.93
N GLU A 340 10.79 8.92 -21.83
CA GLU A 340 10.86 7.49 -22.20
C GLU A 340 11.97 6.71 -21.47
N ARG A 341 12.69 7.35 -20.55
CA ARG A 341 13.81 6.75 -19.80
C ARG A 341 13.48 6.57 -18.32
N GLU A 342 14.22 5.68 -17.67
CA GLU A 342 14.15 5.49 -16.22
C GLU A 342 14.27 6.83 -15.47
N GLY A 343 13.41 7.01 -14.47
CA GLY A 343 13.25 8.28 -13.79
C GLY A 343 12.24 9.24 -14.44
N SER A 344 11.50 8.80 -15.45
CA SER A 344 10.34 9.52 -15.99
C SER A 344 9.13 8.59 -16.09
N ILE A 345 7.95 9.17 -15.93
CA ILE A 345 6.68 8.44 -15.86
C ILE A 345 5.83 8.84 -17.06
N SER A 346 5.35 7.85 -17.83
CA SER A 346 4.46 8.11 -18.96
C SER A 346 3.08 8.58 -18.49
N GLU A 347 2.45 9.43 -19.30
CA GLU A 347 1.11 9.93 -19.02
C GLU A 347 0.06 8.82 -19.07
N ASP A 348 0.20 7.87 -20.01
CA ASP A 348 -0.70 6.71 -20.09
C ASP A 348 -0.66 5.87 -18.81
N ALA A 349 0.52 5.71 -18.18
CA ALA A 349 0.61 5.02 -16.90
C ALA A 349 -0.10 5.80 -15.78
N ILE A 350 -0.03 7.13 -15.78
CA ILE A 350 -0.74 7.99 -14.82
C ILE A 350 -2.26 7.86 -15.01
N TRP A 351 -2.75 7.89 -16.24
CA TRP A 351 -4.18 7.85 -16.56
C TRP A 351 -4.80 6.45 -16.43
N ALA A 352 -4.02 5.38 -16.56
CA ALA A 352 -4.50 4.01 -16.36
C ALA A 352 -4.82 3.66 -14.88
N CYS A 353 -4.47 4.50 -13.90
CA CYS A 353 -4.75 4.24 -12.49
C CYS A 353 -6.25 4.36 -12.16
N THR A 354 -6.84 3.31 -11.57
CA THR A 354 -8.24 3.30 -11.12
C THR A 354 -8.43 3.81 -9.69
N THR A 355 -7.36 4.29 -9.04
CA THR A 355 -7.32 4.67 -7.61
C THR A 355 -7.86 3.61 -6.63
N CYS A 356 -7.94 2.34 -7.05
CA CYS A 356 -8.56 1.27 -6.26
C CYS A 356 -7.76 0.85 -5.02
N GLY A 357 -6.48 1.25 -4.91
CA GLY A 357 -5.64 1.02 -3.74
C GLY A 357 -5.05 -0.39 -3.59
N ALA A 358 -5.23 -1.29 -4.55
CA ALA A 358 -4.69 -2.66 -4.48
C ALA A 358 -3.16 -2.69 -4.26
N CYS A 359 -2.43 -1.79 -4.92
CA CYS A 359 -0.97 -1.64 -4.77
C CYS A 359 -0.53 -1.24 -3.35
N MET A 360 -1.33 -0.42 -2.67
CA MET A 360 -1.05 0.03 -1.30
C MET A 360 -1.44 -1.05 -0.28
N GLU A 361 -2.53 -1.77 -0.55
CA GLU A 361 -2.96 -2.89 0.29
C GLU A 361 -1.89 -3.99 0.32
N VAL A 362 -1.30 -4.36 -0.81
CA VAL A 362 -0.28 -5.42 -0.85
C VAL A 362 1.15 -4.93 -0.55
N CYS A 363 1.38 -3.63 -0.34
CA CYS A 363 2.73 -3.13 -0.11
C CYS A 363 3.27 -3.58 1.27
N PRO A 364 4.38 -4.34 1.35
CA PRO A 364 4.98 -4.75 2.63
C PRO A 364 5.46 -3.59 3.50
N VAL A 365 5.91 -2.52 2.84
CA VAL A 365 6.55 -1.37 3.47
C VAL A 365 5.65 -0.13 3.42
N TYR A 366 4.35 -0.34 3.16
CA TYR A 366 3.30 0.68 3.25
C TYR A 366 3.49 1.93 2.38
N ILE A 367 4.01 1.76 1.16
CA ILE A 367 4.18 2.86 0.20
C ILE A 367 2.84 3.37 -0.33
N GLU A 368 2.66 4.69 -0.31
CA GLU A 368 1.47 5.37 -0.79
C GLU A 368 1.60 5.70 -2.27
N HIS A 369 1.15 4.76 -3.12
CA HIS A 369 1.25 4.89 -4.57
C HIS A 369 0.18 5.82 -5.16
N VAL A 370 -1.07 5.68 -4.71
CA VAL A 370 -2.23 6.39 -5.28
C VAL A 370 -2.11 7.91 -5.11
N PRO A 371 -1.78 8.47 -3.92
CA PRO A 371 -1.64 9.92 -3.77
C PRO A 371 -0.61 10.52 -4.73
N LYS A 372 0.54 9.87 -4.91
CA LYS A 372 1.59 10.35 -5.82
C LYS A 372 1.10 10.43 -7.28
N ILE A 373 0.31 9.45 -7.72
CA ILE A 373 -0.31 9.47 -9.05
C ILE A 373 -1.33 10.59 -9.17
N VAL A 374 -2.18 10.79 -8.15
CA VAL A 374 -3.18 11.86 -8.16
C VAL A 374 -2.53 13.25 -8.16
N GLU A 375 -1.42 13.44 -7.43
CA GLU A 375 -0.66 14.70 -7.48
C GLU A 375 -0.08 14.99 -8.87
N MET A 376 0.37 13.96 -9.59
CA MET A 376 0.81 14.13 -10.98
C MET A 376 -0.35 14.45 -11.93
N ARG A 377 -1.51 13.80 -11.74
CA ARG A 377 -2.75 14.17 -12.47
C ARG A 377 -3.15 15.61 -12.20
N ARG A 378 -3.01 16.05 -10.95
CA ARG A 378 -3.35 17.42 -10.54
C ARG A 378 -2.52 18.47 -11.29
N ASP A 379 -1.22 18.23 -11.45
CA ASP A 379 -0.37 19.08 -12.30
C ASP A 379 -0.81 19.05 -13.76
N LEU A 380 -1.02 17.85 -14.31
CA LEU A 380 -1.47 17.68 -15.70
C LEU A 380 -2.77 18.45 -15.98
N VAL A 381 -3.76 18.36 -15.09
CA VAL A 381 -5.05 19.04 -15.24
C VAL A 381 -4.96 20.54 -15.00
N GLN A 382 -4.42 20.97 -13.86
CA GLN A 382 -4.53 22.38 -13.44
C GLN A 382 -3.42 23.27 -13.97
N MET A 383 -2.22 22.73 -14.20
CA MET A 383 -1.09 23.53 -14.68
C MET A 383 -0.91 23.43 -16.19
N LYS A 384 -1.22 22.27 -16.78
CA LYS A 384 -0.94 21.99 -18.20
C LYS A 384 -2.18 21.85 -19.08
N ALA A 385 -3.38 21.83 -18.48
CA ALA A 385 -4.63 21.55 -19.20
C ALA A 385 -4.52 20.29 -20.09
N LYS A 386 -3.81 19.26 -19.61
CA LYS A 386 -3.51 18.04 -20.34
C LYS A 386 -4.20 16.86 -19.67
N PHE A 387 -5.22 16.33 -20.32
CA PHE A 387 -6.02 15.20 -19.87
C PHE A 387 -6.72 14.56 -21.07
N PRO A 388 -7.20 13.30 -20.97
CA PRO A 388 -8.01 12.68 -22.01
C PRO A 388 -9.24 13.53 -22.39
N GLU A 389 -9.52 13.66 -23.68
CA GLU A 389 -10.53 14.57 -24.22
C GLU A 389 -11.95 14.25 -23.70
N GLU A 390 -12.21 12.97 -23.43
CA GLU A 390 -13.48 12.47 -22.89
C GLU A 390 -13.83 13.11 -21.53
N LEU A 391 -12.82 13.56 -20.78
CA LEU A 391 -13.01 14.20 -19.47
C LEU A 391 -13.48 15.66 -19.56
N LEU A 392 -13.39 16.31 -20.73
CA LEU A 392 -13.80 17.70 -20.89
C LEU A 392 -15.27 17.89 -20.50
N ASN A 393 -16.14 17.04 -21.06
CA ASN A 393 -17.57 17.05 -20.76
C ASN A 393 -17.83 16.83 -19.27
N LEU A 394 -17.10 15.90 -18.64
CA LEU A 394 -17.24 15.67 -17.21
C LEU A 394 -16.87 16.92 -16.40
N PHE A 395 -15.77 17.60 -16.72
CA PHE A 395 -15.35 18.79 -16.00
C PHE A 395 -16.36 19.93 -16.16
N GLU A 396 -16.78 20.22 -17.39
CA GLU A 396 -17.76 21.27 -17.69
C GLU A 396 -19.11 21.01 -17.02
N ASN A 397 -19.64 19.79 -17.14
CA ASN A 397 -20.90 19.40 -16.52
C ASN A 397 -20.83 19.47 -14.98
N SER A 398 -19.71 19.00 -14.40
CA SER A 398 -19.54 19.05 -12.94
C SER A 398 -19.45 20.48 -12.44
N GLU A 399 -18.79 21.37 -13.19
CA GLU A 399 -18.68 22.79 -12.87
C GLU A 399 -20.02 23.53 -13.01
N GLN A 400 -20.72 23.35 -14.13
CA GLN A 400 -21.90 24.14 -14.48
C GLN A 400 -23.20 23.59 -13.89
N ARG A 401 -23.30 22.26 -13.75
CA ARG A 401 -24.54 21.56 -13.37
C ARG A 401 -24.41 20.73 -12.09
N SER A 402 -23.23 20.73 -11.46
CA SER A 402 -22.98 19.97 -10.22
C SER A 402 -23.31 18.48 -10.34
N ASN A 403 -23.13 17.91 -11.53
CA ASN A 403 -23.20 16.47 -11.80
C ASN A 403 -22.43 16.11 -13.10
N PRO A 404 -21.80 14.93 -13.18
CA PRO A 404 -20.99 14.56 -14.33
C PRO A 404 -21.80 14.16 -15.58
N TRP A 405 -23.08 13.80 -15.44
CA TRP A 405 -23.97 13.42 -16.56
C TRP A 405 -24.49 14.60 -17.39
N GLY A 406 -24.27 15.84 -16.93
CA GLY A 406 -24.77 17.01 -17.62
C GLY A 406 -26.29 17.16 -17.60
N ILE A 407 -27.00 16.44 -16.73
CA ILE A 407 -28.46 16.54 -16.60
C ILE A 407 -28.82 17.80 -15.81
N ALA A 408 -30.00 18.38 -16.08
CA ALA A 408 -30.45 19.59 -15.40
C ALA A 408 -30.63 19.36 -13.88
N PRO A 409 -30.18 20.25 -12.99
CA PRO A 409 -30.35 20.09 -11.54
C PRO A 409 -31.82 19.94 -11.09
N SER A 410 -32.76 20.53 -11.83
CA SER A 410 -34.20 20.38 -11.58
C SER A 410 -34.69 18.94 -11.69
N ASP A 411 -33.98 18.11 -12.46
CA ASP A 411 -34.36 16.73 -12.73
C ASP A 411 -33.87 15.76 -11.67
N ARG A 412 -33.06 16.23 -10.72
CA ARG A 412 -32.40 15.40 -9.70
C ARG A 412 -33.38 14.65 -8.80
N ALA A 413 -34.55 15.22 -8.52
CA ALA A 413 -35.56 14.57 -7.70
C ALA A 413 -36.49 13.62 -8.48
N LYS A 414 -36.32 13.49 -9.82
CA LYS A 414 -37.22 12.67 -10.65
C LYS A 414 -37.18 11.18 -10.32
N TRP A 415 -36.08 10.68 -9.75
CA TRP A 415 -35.99 9.27 -9.31
C TRP A 415 -37.06 8.94 -8.25
N ALA A 416 -37.42 9.93 -7.42
CA ALA A 416 -38.40 9.79 -6.36
C ALA A 416 -39.84 10.12 -6.79
N ALA A 417 -40.11 10.30 -8.09
CA ALA A 417 -41.44 10.71 -8.56
C ALA A 417 -42.57 9.72 -8.23
N SER A 418 -42.22 8.45 -7.96
CA SER A 418 -43.17 7.39 -7.59
C SER A 418 -43.32 7.20 -6.08
N ILE A 419 -42.66 8.01 -5.25
CA ILE A 419 -42.68 7.91 -3.79
C ILE A 419 -42.87 9.30 -3.16
N ASP A 420 -43.39 9.36 -1.93
CA ASP A 420 -43.55 10.61 -1.19
C ASP A 420 -42.30 10.96 -0.37
N ALA A 421 -41.17 11.17 -1.08
CA ALA A 421 -39.90 11.48 -0.44
C ALA A 421 -39.91 12.89 0.17
N GLN A 422 -39.81 12.97 1.50
CA GLN A 422 -39.83 14.23 2.23
C GLN A 422 -38.51 15.00 2.09
N PRO A 423 -38.54 16.34 2.09
CA PRO A 423 -37.32 17.13 2.19
C PRO A 423 -36.65 16.91 3.55
N PHE A 424 -35.31 16.93 3.57
CA PHE A 424 -34.57 16.90 4.84
C PHE A 424 -34.81 18.18 5.65
N GLU A 425 -35.23 18.03 6.89
CA GLU A 425 -35.43 19.10 7.87
C GLU A 425 -34.88 18.69 9.24
N ALA A 426 -33.91 19.44 9.76
CA ALA A 426 -33.32 19.17 11.07
C ALA A 426 -34.38 19.14 12.18
N GLY A 427 -34.34 18.09 13.00
CA GLY A 427 -35.32 17.86 14.08
C GLY A 427 -36.61 17.16 13.63
N LYS A 428 -36.89 17.06 12.32
CA LYS A 428 -37.98 16.22 11.78
C LYS A 428 -37.44 14.93 11.16
N THR A 429 -36.45 15.05 10.29
CA THR A 429 -35.76 13.92 9.65
C THR A 429 -34.46 13.62 10.38
N GLU A 430 -34.25 12.36 10.77
CA GLU A 430 -33.01 11.95 11.46
C GLU A 430 -31.84 11.82 10.49
N TYR A 431 -32.07 11.21 9.32
CA TYR A 431 -31.05 10.94 8.31
C TYR A 431 -31.29 11.74 7.03
N LEU A 432 -30.21 12.28 6.46
CA LEU A 432 -30.20 12.67 5.05
C LEU A 432 -29.87 11.44 4.21
N PHE A 433 -30.78 11.02 3.31
CA PHE A 433 -30.40 10.12 2.23
C PHE A 433 -29.75 10.93 1.11
N TYR A 434 -28.42 10.85 1.05
CA TYR A 434 -27.62 11.48 0.02
C TYR A 434 -27.54 10.55 -1.19
N VAL A 435 -28.33 10.86 -2.22
CA VAL A 435 -28.56 9.99 -3.38
C VAL A 435 -27.33 10.02 -4.30
N GLY A 436 -26.67 11.18 -4.38
CA GLY A 436 -25.50 11.38 -5.21
C GLY A 436 -25.87 11.67 -6.66
N CYS A 437 -25.05 11.20 -7.59
CA CYS A 437 -25.27 11.44 -9.02
C CYS A 437 -25.83 10.21 -9.72
N ALA A 438 -25.27 9.03 -9.46
CA ALA A 438 -25.68 7.80 -10.11
C ALA A 438 -27.15 7.46 -9.77
N GLY A 439 -27.52 7.33 -8.50
CA GLY A 439 -28.92 7.08 -8.08
C GLY A 439 -29.94 8.11 -8.57
N ALA A 440 -29.53 9.38 -8.74
CA ALA A 440 -30.42 10.42 -9.22
C ALA A 440 -30.62 10.37 -10.75
N PHE A 441 -29.57 10.08 -11.50
CA PHE A 441 -29.51 10.34 -12.94
C PHE A 441 -29.41 9.10 -13.81
N ASP A 442 -28.71 8.06 -13.36
CA ASP A 442 -28.57 6.81 -14.08
C ASP A 442 -29.87 5.98 -13.97
N SER A 443 -30.38 5.49 -15.10
CA SER A 443 -31.67 4.80 -15.13
C SER A 443 -31.69 3.51 -14.32
N ARG A 444 -30.57 2.78 -14.29
CA ARG A 444 -30.45 1.51 -13.59
C ARG A 444 -30.33 1.74 -12.08
N GLU A 445 -29.55 2.74 -11.68
CA GLU A 445 -29.31 3.08 -10.27
C GLU A 445 -30.52 3.69 -9.57
N ARG A 446 -31.44 4.34 -10.32
CA ARG A 446 -32.72 4.79 -9.74
C ARG A 446 -33.50 3.66 -9.06
N HIS A 447 -33.40 2.43 -9.58
CA HIS A 447 -34.02 1.27 -8.95
C HIS A 447 -33.41 0.94 -7.59
N VAL A 448 -32.09 1.12 -7.46
CA VAL A 448 -31.36 0.95 -6.19
C VAL A 448 -31.80 2.02 -5.19
N SER A 449 -31.87 3.30 -5.60
CA SER A 449 -32.34 4.37 -4.73
C SER A 449 -33.78 4.16 -4.26
N LEU A 450 -34.67 3.66 -5.12
CA LEU A 450 -36.04 3.28 -4.76
C LEU A 450 -36.08 2.08 -3.80
N ALA A 451 -35.22 1.07 -4.01
CA ALA A 451 -35.11 -0.08 -3.11
C ALA A 451 -34.65 0.35 -1.71
N ILE A 452 -33.67 1.26 -1.63
CA ILE A 452 -33.20 1.84 -0.36
C ILE A 452 -34.33 2.60 0.32
N ALA A 453 -35.04 3.50 -0.40
CA ALA A 453 -36.17 4.23 0.15
C ALA A 453 -37.23 3.29 0.76
N ARG A 454 -37.60 2.23 0.02
CA ARG A 454 -38.53 1.20 0.51
C ARG A 454 -38.02 0.51 1.79
N ILE A 455 -36.74 0.21 1.88
CA ILE A 455 -36.13 -0.40 3.07
C ILE A 455 -36.18 0.57 4.26
N LEU A 456 -35.85 1.84 4.04
CA LEU A 456 -35.89 2.87 5.09
C LEU A 456 -37.31 3.04 5.63
N ASP A 457 -38.32 3.08 4.76
CA ASP A 457 -39.73 3.16 5.13
C ASP A 457 -40.19 1.91 5.90
N ALA A 458 -39.85 0.72 5.40
CA ALA A 458 -40.20 -0.55 6.05
C ALA A 458 -39.57 -0.69 7.45
N ALA A 459 -38.38 -0.14 7.66
CA ALA A 459 -37.71 -0.11 8.96
C ALA A 459 -38.22 1.02 9.88
N GLY A 460 -39.09 1.91 9.41
CA GLY A 460 -39.55 3.09 10.13
C GLY A 460 -38.42 4.07 10.44
N VAL A 461 -37.43 4.20 9.54
CA VAL A 461 -36.35 5.19 9.67
C VAL A 461 -36.90 6.56 9.31
N SER A 462 -36.55 7.59 10.09
CA SER A 462 -36.89 8.97 9.75
C SER A 462 -35.83 9.54 8.80
N TRP A 463 -36.15 9.69 7.51
CA TRP A 463 -35.22 10.13 6.48
C TRP A 463 -35.82 11.21 5.57
N GLY A 464 -34.95 11.98 4.91
CA GLY A 464 -35.33 12.95 3.89
C GLY A 464 -34.23 13.18 2.86
N ILE A 465 -34.53 13.95 1.81
CA ILE A 465 -33.61 14.24 0.70
C ILE A 465 -33.37 15.75 0.53
N LEU A 466 -32.25 16.11 -0.09
CA LEU A 466 -32.02 17.50 -0.52
C LEU A 466 -32.72 17.84 -1.84
N GLY A 467 -33.24 16.84 -2.56
CA GLY A 467 -33.97 17.02 -3.81
C GLY A 467 -33.12 17.73 -4.87
N ARG A 468 -33.67 18.78 -5.47
CA ARG A 468 -32.98 19.59 -6.50
C ARG A 468 -31.75 20.34 -5.97
N ASP A 469 -31.65 20.53 -4.65
CA ASP A 469 -30.57 21.29 -4.03
C ASP A 469 -29.32 20.42 -3.77
N GLU A 470 -29.43 19.09 -3.88
CA GLU A 470 -28.27 18.21 -3.77
C GLU A 470 -27.30 18.45 -4.92
N LYS A 471 -26.00 18.46 -4.62
CA LYS A 471 -24.91 18.57 -5.59
C LYS A 471 -24.03 17.33 -5.53
N CYS A 472 -23.23 17.09 -6.57
CA CYS A 472 -22.23 16.01 -6.57
C CYS A 472 -21.27 16.10 -5.37
N CYS A 473 -20.77 14.96 -4.91
CA CYS A 473 -19.77 14.89 -3.84
C CYS A 473 -18.37 15.31 -4.31
N GLY A 474 -18.10 15.27 -5.62
CA GLY A 474 -16.83 15.68 -6.22
C GLY A 474 -15.74 14.61 -6.28
N ASP A 475 -16.00 13.33 -5.94
CA ASP A 475 -14.97 12.27 -5.97
C ASP A 475 -14.21 12.23 -7.30
N SER A 476 -14.92 12.10 -8.43
CA SER A 476 -14.29 12.01 -9.76
C SER A 476 -13.37 13.20 -10.04
N LEU A 477 -13.79 14.43 -9.70
CA LEU A 477 -12.97 15.63 -9.87
C LEU A 477 -11.66 15.52 -9.07
N ARG A 478 -11.75 15.13 -7.80
CA ARG A 478 -10.59 15.00 -6.92
C ARG A 478 -9.62 13.93 -7.42
N ARG A 479 -10.11 12.76 -7.84
CA ARG A 479 -9.26 11.64 -8.32
C ARG A 479 -8.65 11.88 -9.70
N LEU A 480 -9.28 12.74 -10.51
CA LEU A 480 -8.77 13.20 -11.80
C LEU A 480 -7.80 14.38 -11.67
N GLY A 481 -7.71 15.02 -10.51
CA GLY A 481 -6.81 16.14 -10.27
C GLY A 481 -7.41 17.52 -10.56
N ASN A 482 -8.72 17.63 -10.78
CA ASN A 482 -9.41 18.92 -10.88
C ASN A 482 -9.80 19.43 -9.48
N GLU A 483 -8.80 19.88 -8.72
CA GLU A 483 -8.97 20.31 -7.33
C GLU A 483 -9.74 21.63 -7.22
N PHE A 484 -9.64 22.53 -8.18
CA PHE A 484 -10.33 23.83 -8.10
C PHE A 484 -11.85 23.66 -8.08
N VAL A 485 -12.39 22.88 -9.03
CA VAL A 485 -13.83 22.59 -9.06
C VAL A 485 -14.23 21.74 -7.86
N TYR A 486 -13.38 20.80 -7.44
CA TYR A 486 -13.61 19.99 -6.24
C TYR A 486 -13.68 20.84 -4.96
N ASP A 487 -12.73 21.74 -4.69
CA ASP A 487 -12.70 22.60 -3.49
C ASP A 487 -13.93 23.49 -3.42
N ARG A 488 -14.32 24.12 -4.55
CA ARG A 488 -15.55 24.91 -4.63
C ARG A 488 -16.77 24.05 -4.26
N MET A 489 -16.92 22.89 -4.90
CA MET A 489 -18.04 21.98 -4.69
C MET A 489 -18.10 21.45 -3.25
N ALA A 490 -16.96 21.07 -2.68
CA ALA A 490 -16.86 20.62 -1.30
C ALA A 490 -17.28 21.73 -0.33
N ARG A 491 -16.78 22.96 -0.49
CA ARG A 491 -17.17 24.10 0.36
C ARG A 491 -18.65 24.42 0.28
N GLU A 492 -19.22 24.41 -0.92
CA GLU A 492 -20.64 24.66 -1.12
C GLU A 492 -21.52 23.58 -0.47
N ASN A 493 -21.15 22.31 -0.61
CA ASN A 493 -21.84 21.20 0.04
C ASN A 493 -21.75 21.30 1.57
N ILE A 494 -20.57 21.59 2.10
CA ILE A 494 -20.36 21.74 3.55
C ILE A 494 -21.18 22.90 4.10
N ALA A 495 -21.19 24.05 3.42
CA ALA A 495 -22.01 25.19 3.81
C ALA A 495 -23.51 24.85 3.85
N GLN A 496 -23.99 24.13 2.83
CA GLN A 496 -25.38 23.67 2.78
C GLN A 496 -25.72 22.68 3.91
N PHE A 497 -24.82 21.74 4.21
CA PHE A 497 -25.01 20.79 5.31
C PHE A 497 -25.07 21.51 6.67
N GLN A 498 -24.20 22.50 6.88
CA GLN A 498 -24.20 23.32 8.09
C GLN A 498 -25.48 24.16 8.22
N GLU A 499 -25.89 24.83 7.14
CA GLU A 499 -27.12 25.65 7.09
C GLU A 499 -28.36 24.81 7.39
N ARG A 500 -28.43 23.57 6.87
CA ARG A 500 -29.57 22.67 7.07
C ARG A 500 -29.49 21.82 8.33
N GLY A 501 -28.39 21.89 9.09
CA GLY A 501 -28.19 21.08 10.29
C GLY A 501 -28.03 19.58 10.01
N VAL A 502 -27.48 19.22 8.86
CA VAL A 502 -27.20 17.82 8.49
C VAL A 502 -26.02 17.29 9.29
N THR A 503 -26.23 16.19 10.01
CA THR A 503 -25.18 15.52 10.79
C THR A 503 -25.05 14.03 10.44
N LYS A 504 -26.16 13.37 10.13
CA LYS A 504 -26.22 11.95 9.75
C LYS A 504 -26.59 11.78 8.29
N ILE A 505 -25.79 11.01 7.55
CA ILE A 505 -25.96 10.80 6.11
C ILE A 505 -25.94 9.30 5.80
N ILE A 506 -26.94 8.85 5.05
CA ILE A 506 -26.95 7.53 4.39
C ILE A 506 -26.60 7.74 2.92
N THR A 507 -25.73 6.92 2.35
CA THR A 507 -25.36 6.98 0.92
C THR A 507 -25.24 5.58 0.34
N GLU A 508 -25.70 5.41 -0.90
CA GLU A 508 -25.62 4.14 -1.65
C GLU A 508 -24.28 3.91 -2.35
N CYS A 509 -23.50 4.99 -2.53
CA CYS A 509 -22.26 4.95 -3.29
C CYS A 509 -21.03 4.96 -2.36
N PRO A 510 -20.12 3.97 -2.45
CA PRO A 510 -18.86 3.96 -1.71
C PRO A 510 -17.93 5.14 -2.01
N HIS A 511 -18.02 5.72 -3.21
CA HIS A 511 -17.27 6.93 -3.57
C HIS A 511 -17.79 8.15 -2.80
N CYS A 512 -19.11 8.34 -2.79
CA CYS A 512 -19.75 9.38 -1.98
C CYS A 512 -19.45 9.16 -0.48
N TYR A 513 -19.56 7.93 0.01
CA TYR A 513 -19.20 7.57 1.37
C TYR A 513 -17.78 8.00 1.72
N SER A 514 -16.80 7.61 0.91
CA SER A 514 -15.40 7.97 1.16
C SER A 514 -15.17 9.47 1.10
N THR A 515 -15.76 10.17 0.13
CA THR A 515 -15.55 11.62 -0.01
C THR A 515 -16.21 12.42 1.11
N LEU A 516 -17.47 12.11 1.45
CA LEU A 516 -18.19 12.79 2.52
C LEU A 516 -17.59 12.49 3.90
N LYS A 517 -17.21 11.23 4.17
CA LYS A 517 -16.66 10.81 5.48
C LYS A 517 -15.21 11.24 5.68
N ASN A 518 -14.40 11.10 4.64
CA ASN A 518 -12.94 11.18 4.77
C ASN A 518 -12.41 12.49 4.17
N ASP A 519 -12.75 12.77 2.91
CA ASP A 519 -12.18 13.90 2.19
C ASP A 519 -12.69 15.24 2.75
N TYR A 520 -13.97 15.32 3.12
CA TYR A 520 -14.58 16.53 3.71
C TYR A 520 -14.09 16.80 5.13
N ARG A 521 -13.60 15.78 5.86
CA ARG A 521 -12.98 15.98 7.18
C ARG A 521 -11.79 16.94 7.13
N GLN A 522 -11.07 16.97 6.02
CA GLN A 522 -9.95 17.90 5.79
C GLN A 522 -10.39 19.37 5.75
N TYR A 523 -11.68 19.64 5.56
CA TYR A 523 -12.29 20.97 5.55
C TYR A 523 -12.88 21.36 6.93
N GLY A 524 -12.68 20.54 7.96
CA GLY A 524 -13.10 20.83 9.33
C GLY A 524 -14.55 20.45 9.66
N VAL A 525 -15.21 19.64 8.81
CA VAL A 525 -16.54 19.08 9.12
C VAL A 525 -16.41 17.60 9.47
N GLU A 526 -17.11 17.16 10.51
CA GLU A 526 -17.27 15.74 10.82
C GLU A 526 -18.73 15.35 10.61
N LEU A 527 -18.96 14.41 9.69
CA LEU A 527 -20.27 13.89 9.33
C LEU A 527 -20.34 12.42 9.76
N ASP A 528 -21.46 12.01 10.33
CA ASP A 528 -21.78 10.61 10.58
C ASP A 528 -22.34 10.00 9.28
N VAL A 529 -21.43 9.51 8.43
CA VAL A 529 -21.77 8.93 7.13
C VAL A 529 -21.77 7.41 7.25
N VAL A 530 -22.90 6.79 6.92
CA VAL A 530 -23.08 5.34 6.86
C VAL A 530 -23.37 4.89 5.43
N HIS A 531 -22.73 3.80 5.00
CA HIS A 531 -23.03 3.20 3.72
C HIS A 531 -24.31 2.36 3.82
N HIS A 532 -25.14 2.33 2.78
CA HIS A 532 -26.43 1.63 2.83
C HIS A 532 -26.29 0.16 3.22
N THR A 533 -25.24 -0.54 2.77
CA THR A 533 -25.02 -1.95 3.15
C THR A 533 -24.77 -2.14 4.64
N GLU A 534 -24.04 -1.22 5.28
CA GLU A 534 -23.80 -1.26 6.73
C GLU A 534 -25.11 -0.99 7.48
N PHE A 535 -25.84 0.03 7.02
CA PHE A 535 -27.09 0.43 7.64
C PHE A 535 -28.17 -0.64 7.51
N ILE A 536 -28.32 -1.26 6.34
CA ILE A 536 -29.24 -2.37 6.11
C ILE A 536 -28.91 -3.53 7.05
N ASN A 537 -27.64 -3.94 7.15
CA ASN A 537 -27.23 -5.00 8.08
C ASN A 537 -27.57 -4.64 9.54
N GLN A 538 -27.36 -3.38 9.94
CA GLN A 538 -27.74 -2.90 11.26
C GLN A 538 -29.26 -3.03 11.49
N LEU A 539 -30.09 -2.56 10.55
CA LEU A 539 -31.55 -2.64 10.65
C LEU A 539 -32.07 -4.08 10.73
N ILE A 540 -31.43 -5.01 10.01
CA ILE A 540 -31.73 -6.45 10.11
C ILE A 540 -31.41 -6.96 11.52
N LYS A 541 -30.22 -6.67 12.05
CA LYS A 541 -29.79 -7.11 13.40
C LYS A 541 -30.65 -6.53 14.52
N GLU A 542 -31.15 -5.31 14.34
CA GLU A 542 -32.08 -4.66 15.26
C GLU A 542 -33.50 -5.23 15.18
N GLY A 543 -33.79 -6.12 14.24
CA GLY A 543 -35.13 -6.69 14.03
C GLY A 543 -36.14 -5.69 13.47
N ARG A 544 -35.66 -4.58 12.89
CA ARG A 544 -36.51 -3.54 12.29
C ARG A 544 -37.00 -3.90 10.89
N LEU A 545 -36.28 -4.79 10.21
CA LEU A 545 -36.68 -5.33 8.92
C LEU A 545 -37.22 -6.75 9.09
N LYS A 546 -38.49 -6.94 8.69
CA LYS A 546 -39.10 -8.27 8.62
C LYS A 546 -38.89 -8.84 7.23
N LEU A 547 -38.16 -9.94 7.16
CA LEU A 547 -37.82 -10.62 5.91
C LEU A 547 -38.67 -11.89 5.79
N ASN A 548 -39.43 -12.02 4.70
CA ASN A 548 -40.26 -13.21 4.45
C ASN A 548 -39.46 -14.40 3.90
N GLY A 549 -38.16 -14.22 3.65
CA GLY A 549 -37.27 -15.22 3.03
C GLY A 549 -37.66 -15.61 1.61
N LYS A 550 -38.56 -14.87 0.95
CA LYS A 550 -39.07 -15.18 -0.41
C LYS A 550 -38.45 -14.26 -1.44
N ASN A 551 -37.15 -14.43 -1.70
CA ASN A 551 -36.55 -13.96 -2.95
C ASN A 551 -36.13 -15.18 -3.79
N ASN A 552 -37.14 -15.87 -4.33
CA ASN A 552 -37.02 -17.26 -4.82
C ASN A 552 -36.20 -17.42 -6.11
N ASP A 553 -35.70 -16.36 -6.72
CA ASP A 553 -35.06 -16.42 -8.04
C ASP A 553 -33.59 -15.97 -8.08
N LEU A 554 -32.96 -15.71 -6.93
CA LEU A 554 -31.58 -15.22 -6.87
C LEU A 554 -30.54 -16.25 -7.33
N GLY A 555 -30.82 -17.55 -7.14
CA GLY A 555 -29.88 -18.64 -7.42
C GLY A 555 -28.55 -18.46 -6.67
N ASN A 556 -27.44 -18.88 -7.29
CA ASN A 556 -26.12 -18.63 -6.72
C ASN A 556 -25.79 -17.13 -6.75
N VAL A 557 -25.67 -16.52 -5.56
CA VAL A 557 -25.33 -15.11 -5.38
C VAL A 557 -23.84 -14.97 -5.16
N VAL A 558 -23.14 -14.39 -6.13
CA VAL A 558 -21.69 -14.11 -6.05
C VAL A 558 -21.49 -12.65 -5.67
N PHE A 559 -20.69 -12.36 -4.65
CA PHE A 559 -20.52 -10.98 -4.14
C PHE A 559 -19.25 -10.30 -4.68
N HIS A 560 -19.37 -9.03 -5.07
CA HIS A 560 -18.23 -8.17 -5.43
C HIS A 560 -17.91 -7.13 -4.35
N ASP A 561 -16.70 -7.22 -3.78
CA ASP A 561 -16.17 -6.18 -2.90
C ASP A 561 -15.77 -4.91 -3.67
N SER A 562 -16.55 -3.84 -3.50
CA SER A 562 -16.20 -2.51 -3.99
C SER A 562 -14.90 -2.02 -3.35
N CYS A 563 -13.96 -1.54 -4.16
CA CYS A 563 -12.67 -1.09 -3.66
C CYS A 563 -12.76 0.09 -2.67
N TYR A 564 -13.71 1.02 -2.88
CA TYR A 564 -13.90 2.16 -1.98
C TYR A 564 -14.60 1.77 -0.67
N LEU A 565 -15.46 0.74 -0.67
CA LEU A 565 -16.07 0.24 0.57
C LEU A 565 -15.08 -0.62 1.36
N GLY A 566 -14.41 -1.54 0.67
CA GLY A 566 -13.43 -2.47 1.25
C GLY A 566 -12.06 -1.84 1.51
N ARG A 567 -11.24 -1.62 0.48
CA ARG A 567 -9.82 -1.21 0.70
C ARG A 567 -9.66 0.18 1.28
N HIS A 568 -10.55 1.12 0.97
CA HIS A 568 -10.45 2.49 1.48
C HIS A 568 -11.09 2.66 2.87
N ASN A 569 -12.13 1.88 3.19
CA ASN A 569 -12.93 2.06 4.41
C ASN A 569 -13.08 0.81 5.31
N GLU A 570 -12.48 -0.32 4.90
CA GLU A 570 -12.35 -1.56 5.66
C GLU A 570 -13.68 -2.24 6.03
N ILE A 571 -14.71 -2.07 5.19
CA ILE A 571 -16.03 -2.68 5.34
C ILE A 571 -16.16 -3.88 4.40
N TYR A 572 -16.25 -5.08 5.00
CA TYR A 572 -16.37 -6.34 4.27
C TYR A 572 -17.50 -7.23 4.80
N GLN A 573 -17.65 -7.28 6.13
CA GLN A 573 -18.54 -8.24 6.77
C GLN A 573 -20.02 -7.85 6.64
N ALA A 574 -20.35 -6.56 6.78
CA ALA A 574 -21.74 -6.11 6.81
C ALA A 574 -22.54 -6.46 5.54
N PRO A 575 -22.02 -6.28 4.30
CA PRO A 575 -22.71 -6.74 3.09
C PRO A 575 -23.00 -8.25 3.09
N ARG A 576 -22.05 -9.07 3.54
CA ARG A 576 -22.19 -10.54 3.53
C ARG A 576 -23.28 -11.01 4.49
N GLU A 577 -23.31 -10.43 5.68
CA GLU A 577 -24.33 -10.73 6.69
C GLU A 577 -25.74 -10.33 6.22
N ALA A 578 -25.86 -9.19 5.55
CA ALA A 578 -27.15 -8.77 4.98
C ALA A 578 -27.61 -9.70 3.84
N VAL A 579 -26.71 -10.16 2.97
CA VAL A 579 -27.07 -11.17 1.95
C VAL A 579 -27.47 -12.50 2.61
N ALA A 580 -26.75 -12.93 3.64
CA ALA A 580 -27.06 -14.17 4.36
C ALA A 580 -28.40 -14.13 5.09
N ALA A 581 -28.78 -12.97 5.64
CA ALA A 581 -30.08 -12.79 6.26
C ALA A 581 -31.25 -12.93 5.28
N VAL A 582 -31.03 -12.62 3.99
CA VAL A 582 -32.06 -12.72 2.94
C VAL A 582 -32.10 -14.11 2.30
N THR A 583 -30.93 -14.66 1.98
CA THR A 583 -30.79 -15.89 1.19
C THR A 583 -30.72 -17.16 2.05
N GLY A 584 -30.44 -17.03 3.35
CA GLY A 584 -30.21 -18.13 4.27
C GLY A 584 -28.76 -18.63 4.32
N GLU A 585 -27.89 -18.17 3.42
CA GLU A 585 -26.48 -18.56 3.36
C GLU A 585 -25.56 -17.41 2.95
N ALA A 586 -24.27 -17.50 3.28
CA ALA A 586 -23.31 -16.48 2.85
C ALA A 586 -23.18 -16.47 1.31
N PRO A 587 -22.92 -15.31 0.68
CA PRO A 587 -22.69 -15.26 -0.76
C PRO A 587 -21.45 -16.07 -1.15
N THR A 588 -21.47 -16.60 -2.36
CA THR A 588 -20.31 -17.23 -2.98
C THR A 588 -19.22 -16.18 -3.23
N GLU A 589 -17.98 -16.53 -2.88
CA GLU A 589 -16.82 -15.65 -3.02
C GLU A 589 -16.02 -16.02 -4.27
N MET A 590 -15.63 -15.02 -5.05
CA MET A 590 -14.62 -15.18 -6.10
C MET A 590 -13.24 -15.46 -5.50
N GLU A 591 -12.32 -16.06 -6.28
CA GLU A 591 -10.92 -16.32 -5.84
C GLU A 591 -10.30 -15.08 -5.17
N ARG A 592 -10.45 -13.90 -5.79
CA ARG A 592 -10.03 -12.63 -5.21
C ARG A 592 -11.23 -11.87 -4.65
N HIS A 593 -11.29 -11.83 -3.33
CA HIS A 593 -12.33 -11.20 -2.51
C HIS A 593 -11.71 -10.41 -1.33
N HIS A 594 -12.54 -9.72 -0.55
CA HIS A 594 -12.16 -8.81 0.53
C HIS A 594 -11.07 -7.80 0.10
N ASN A 595 -10.01 -7.66 0.90
CA ASN A 595 -8.91 -6.72 0.63
C ASN A 595 -8.13 -7.08 -0.65
N LYS A 596 -8.23 -8.33 -1.13
CA LYS A 596 -7.60 -8.82 -2.35
C LYS A 596 -8.47 -8.67 -3.60
N ALA A 597 -9.71 -8.21 -3.48
CA ALA A 597 -10.66 -8.16 -4.59
C ALA A 597 -10.14 -7.40 -5.82
N PHE A 598 -10.36 -7.95 -7.01
CA PHE A 598 -9.94 -7.30 -8.25
C PHE A 598 -10.90 -6.14 -8.59
N CYS A 599 -10.37 -5.02 -9.10
CA CYS A 599 -11.17 -3.81 -9.34
C CYS A 599 -12.16 -4.02 -10.49
N CYS A 600 -13.34 -3.40 -10.42
CA CYS A 600 -14.31 -3.36 -11.52
C CYS A 600 -13.83 -2.52 -12.73
N GLY A 601 -12.90 -1.58 -12.53
CA GLY A 601 -12.32 -0.75 -13.59
C GLY A 601 -12.75 0.72 -13.59
N ALA A 602 -13.87 1.09 -12.96
CA ALA A 602 -14.45 2.43 -13.08
C ALA A 602 -13.80 3.53 -12.21
N GLY A 603 -13.12 3.17 -11.11
CA GLY A 603 -12.55 4.15 -10.18
C GLY A 603 -11.51 5.08 -10.79
N GLY A 604 -11.13 6.15 -10.09
CA GLY A 604 -10.10 7.07 -10.56
C GLY A 604 -10.49 7.87 -11.80
N GLY A 605 -11.79 7.97 -12.09
CA GLY A 605 -12.36 8.63 -13.26
C GLY A 605 -12.41 7.76 -14.52
N ARG A 606 -12.05 6.48 -14.45
CA ARG A 606 -12.06 5.54 -15.59
C ARG A 606 -13.47 5.22 -16.11
N MET A 607 -14.52 5.42 -15.32
CA MET A 607 -15.91 5.37 -15.80
C MET A 607 -16.17 6.35 -16.96
N TRP A 608 -15.39 7.43 -17.04
CA TRP A 608 -15.61 8.56 -17.96
C TRP A 608 -14.61 8.58 -19.11
N MET A 609 -13.78 7.55 -19.22
CA MET A 609 -12.73 7.45 -20.22
C MET A 609 -12.83 6.11 -20.92
N GLU A 610 -12.69 6.11 -22.24
CA GLU A 610 -12.63 4.87 -22.97
C GLU A 610 -11.34 4.08 -22.65
N GLU A 611 -11.44 2.76 -22.81
CA GLU A 611 -10.36 1.82 -22.56
C GLU A 611 -9.87 1.21 -23.86
N ASN A 612 -8.84 1.84 -24.43
CA ASN A 612 -8.25 1.46 -25.72
C ASN A 612 -6.98 0.62 -25.60
N LEU A 613 -6.49 0.40 -24.37
CA LEU A 613 -5.22 -0.28 -24.10
C LEU A 613 -5.42 -1.57 -23.33
N GLY A 614 -4.89 -2.66 -23.91
CA GLY A 614 -4.94 -4.00 -23.33
C GLY A 614 -6.38 -4.52 -23.20
N LYS A 615 -6.59 -5.43 -22.25
CA LYS A 615 -7.92 -5.99 -21.95
C LYS A 615 -8.72 -5.03 -21.07
N ARG A 616 -10.03 -4.91 -21.27
CA ARG A 616 -10.87 -4.12 -20.37
C ARG A 616 -10.87 -4.70 -18.94
N ILE A 617 -10.68 -3.87 -17.92
CA ILE A 617 -10.60 -4.33 -16.51
C ILE A 617 -11.92 -4.97 -16.06
N ASN A 618 -13.05 -4.38 -16.43
CA ASN A 618 -14.37 -4.94 -16.09
C ASN A 618 -14.55 -6.34 -16.68
N ILE A 619 -14.12 -6.56 -17.93
CA ILE A 619 -14.17 -7.87 -18.58
C ILE A 619 -13.36 -8.92 -17.84
N ALA A 620 -12.14 -8.59 -17.42
CA ALA A 620 -11.33 -9.49 -16.62
C ALA A 620 -11.99 -9.83 -15.26
N ARG A 621 -12.74 -8.88 -14.67
CA ARG A 621 -13.47 -9.13 -13.42
C ARG A 621 -14.75 -9.94 -13.63
N VAL A 622 -15.49 -9.70 -14.71
CA VAL A 622 -16.71 -10.45 -15.04
C VAL A 622 -16.36 -11.91 -15.33
N GLU A 623 -15.27 -12.19 -16.05
CA GLU A 623 -14.81 -13.56 -16.27
C GLU A 623 -14.54 -14.29 -14.95
N GLU A 624 -13.85 -13.65 -14.02
CA GLU A 624 -13.61 -14.21 -12.67
C GLU A 624 -14.92 -14.45 -11.90
N ALA A 625 -15.93 -13.59 -12.08
CA ALA A 625 -17.24 -13.81 -11.47
C ALA A 625 -17.99 -14.98 -12.11
N LEU A 626 -17.90 -15.15 -13.44
CA LEU A 626 -18.57 -16.20 -14.19
C LEU A 626 -17.99 -17.60 -13.90
N GLU A 627 -16.74 -17.71 -13.46
CA GLU A 627 -16.13 -18.97 -13.02
C GLU A 627 -16.90 -19.62 -11.86
N GLU A 628 -17.54 -18.82 -11.01
CA GLU A 628 -18.34 -19.29 -9.89
C GLU A 628 -19.78 -19.69 -10.30
N ALA A 629 -20.11 -19.66 -11.59
CA ALA A 629 -21.45 -19.93 -12.13
C ALA A 629 -22.59 -19.18 -11.39
N PRO A 630 -22.52 -17.83 -11.31
CA PRO A 630 -23.55 -17.03 -10.67
C PRO A 630 -24.85 -17.07 -11.46
N LYS A 631 -25.98 -17.02 -10.75
CA LYS A 631 -27.23 -16.49 -11.31
C LYS A 631 -27.37 -15.00 -11.02
N THR A 632 -26.84 -14.55 -9.88
CA THR A 632 -26.86 -13.15 -9.47
C THR A 632 -25.45 -12.71 -9.06
N ILE A 633 -24.98 -11.58 -9.60
CA ILE A 633 -23.81 -10.87 -9.10
C ILE A 633 -24.30 -9.74 -8.20
N CYS A 634 -24.00 -9.84 -6.90
CA CYS A 634 -24.35 -8.84 -5.91
C CYS A 634 -23.24 -7.77 -5.81
N VAL A 635 -23.62 -6.51 -6.00
CA VAL A 635 -22.75 -5.34 -5.87
C VAL A 635 -23.23 -4.41 -4.76
N SER A 636 -22.41 -3.41 -4.44
CA SER A 636 -22.68 -2.41 -3.40
C SER A 636 -22.20 -1.02 -3.82
N CYS A 637 -22.13 -0.78 -5.13
CA CYS A 637 -21.52 0.41 -5.70
C CYS A 637 -22.08 0.68 -7.09
N PRO A 638 -22.60 1.88 -7.35
CA PRO A 638 -23.17 2.22 -8.66
C PRO A 638 -22.18 2.02 -9.82
N TYR A 639 -20.92 2.40 -9.61
CA TYR A 639 -19.88 2.20 -10.62
C TYR A 639 -19.57 0.74 -10.87
N CYS A 640 -19.72 -0.13 -9.87
CA CYS A 640 -19.52 -1.56 -10.08
C CYS A 640 -20.70 -2.15 -10.84
N MET A 641 -21.94 -1.73 -10.54
CA MET A 641 -23.13 -2.19 -11.27
C MET A 641 -22.98 -1.97 -12.77
N VAL A 642 -22.69 -0.74 -13.20
CA VAL A 642 -22.46 -0.40 -14.62
C VAL A 642 -21.36 -1.27 -15.24
N MET A 643 -20.21 -1.39 -14.57
CA MET A 643 -19.09 -2.16 -15.10
C MET A 643 -19.38 -3.65 -15.25
N PHE A 644 -20.16 -4.25 -14.33
CA PHE A 644 -20.57 -5.65 -14.41
C PHE A 644 -21.65 -5.86 -15.48
N GLU A 645 -22.64 -4.97 -15.58
CA GLU A 645 -23.67 -5.06 -16.63
C GLU A 645 -23.05 -4.93 -18.03
N ASP A 646 -22.17 -3.96 -18.23
CA ASP A 646 -21.46 -3.79 -19.51
C ASP A 646 -20.57 -5.00 -19.80
N GLY A 647 -19.87 -5.52 -18.78
CA GLY A 647 -19.01 -6.67 -18.97
C GLY A 647 -19.76 -7.98 -19.23
N LEU A 648 -20.99 -8.13 -18.72
CA LEU A 648 -21.86 -9.28 -19.01
C LEU A 648 -22.41 -9.22 -20.44
N LYS A 649 -22.79 -8.04 -20.93
CA LYS A 649 -23.20 -7.84 -22.33
C LYS A 649 -22.07 -8.19 -23.30
N ASP A 650 -20.85 -7.73 -23.02
CA ASP A 650 -19.66 -8.06 -23.82
C ASP A 650 -19.29 -9.57 -23.76
N LYS A 651 -19.90 -10.33 -22.82
CA LYS A 651 -19.72 -11.78 -22.66
C LYS A 651 -20.94 -12.60 -23.06
N ASP A 652 -21.96 -11.97 -23.65
CA ASP A 652 -23.23 -12.60 -24.02
C ASP A 652 -23.80 -13.43 -22.85
N ALA A 653 -23.80 -12.85 -21.64
CA ALA A 653 -24.21 -13.51 -20.41
C ALA A 653 -25.28 -12.74 -19.61
N ASP A 654 -25.72 -11.59 -20.11
CA ASP A 654 -26.75 -10.72 -19.52
C ASP A 654 -28.18 -11.30 -19.61
N ASP A 655 -28.38 -12.35 -20.40
CA ASP A 655 -29.63 -13.11 -20.50
C ASP A 655 -29.83 -14.12 -19.35
N ARG A 656 -28.73 -14.56 -18.73
CA ARG A 656 -28.71 -15.65 -17.72
C ARG A 656 -28.15 -15.23 -16.36
N VAL A 657 -27.37 -14.15 -16.30
CA VAL A 657 -26.82 -13.59 -15.06
C VAL A 657 -27.33 -12.17 -14.88
N GLN A 658 -27.96 -11.89 -13.74
CA GLN A 658 -28.38 -10.54 -13.36
C GLN A 658 -27.38 -9.88 -12.42
N VAL A 659 -27.26 -8.56 -12.48
CA VAL A 659 -26.50 -7.74 -11.53
C VAL A 659 -27.49 -7.01 -10.65
N LEU A 660 -27.40 -7.21 -9.34
CA LEU A 660 -28.27 -6.56 -8.35
C LEU A 660 -27.44 -5.87 -7.29
N ASP A 661 -27.89 -4.70 -6.84
CA ASP A 661 -27.38 -4.12 -5.60
C ASP A 661 -27.94 -4.89 -4.41
N LEU A 662 -27.17 -4.92 -3.32
CA LEU A 662 -27.60 -5.49 -2.05
C LEU A 662 -28.96 -4.95 -1.56
N ALA A 663 -29.24 -3.66 -1.78
CA ALA A 663 -30.53 -3.06 -1.45
C ALA A 663 -31.68 -3.70 -2.22
N GLU A 664 -31.49 -4.03 -3.50
CA GLU A 664 -32.55 -4.66 -4.32
C GLU A 664 -32.83 -6.08 -3.83
N ILE A 665 -31.78 -6.82 -3.48
CA ILE A 665 -31.90 -8.16 -2.89
C ILE A 665 -32.72 -8.12 -1.60
N VAL A 666 -32.41 -7.19 -0.70
CA VAL A 666 -33.10 -7.04 0.59
C VAL A 666 -34.53 -6.52 0.41
N ALA A 667 -34.74 -5.52 -0.44
CA ALA A 667 -36.06 -4.96 -0.72
C ALA A 667 -37.01 -6.01 -1.35
N GLY A 668 -36.47 -6.92 -2.16
CA GLY A 668 -37.22 -8.05 -2.72
C GLY A 668 -37.69 -9.07 -1.68
N ALA A 669 -37.06 -9.11 -0.50
CA ALA A 669 -37.37 -10.05 0.58
C ALA A 669 -38.19 -9.44 1.73
N LEU A 670 -38.60 -8.17 1.63
CA LEU A 670 -39.46 -7.53 2.63
C LEU A 670 -40.87 -8.15 2.65
N GLU A 671 -41.41 -8.34 3.85
CA GLU A 671 -42.79 -8.78 4.12
C GLU A 671 -43.89 -7.85 3.58
#